data_AF-A0A9P1FH58-F1
#
_entry.id   AF-A0A9P1FH58-F1
#
_cell.length_a   1.000
_cell.length_b   1.000
_cell.length_c   1.000
_cell.angle_alpha   90.00
_cell.angle_beta   90.00
_cell.angle_gamma   90.00
#
_symmetry.space_group_name_H-M   'P 1'
#
loop_
_entity.id
_entity.type
_entity.pdbx_description
1 polymer ?
#
loop_
_entity_poly.entity_id
_entity_poly.type
_entity_poly.pdbx_seq_one_letter_code
_entity_poly.pdbx_strand_id
1 'polypeptide(L)'
;MFVPHFCSSMVRSQSREAQQRLAVAHQTFSRHRKLLLQNPGIPLAKRRELFESLVMSAFTYGMESWCFMDQQSKSMVHNGIMKLYKRFLKHPHDVPVTDEQVLASSGLPSPSEVLRRARLRYLGTLYACGPAAEWGLLFSDKSWRELVRDDLSWLWRQLWNSSALEDPSLHFPAWEYLLRYHRGYWKRLVTRGMKHAVQQRKNRVWVGDFHQRVFHHLQEQGELGAKEAAYVSEFADSAFFGCMRCGVKCATRAGEGIGSQQCQEQQRQHDGLVPHLQAQGPQQMPGLHRPFDLENGELVAMILDLASQHSSPTRLETEIRQASEELIISWTDYTATLRLCMVQYSAEVAEDIGHPVETMMTIFSRLGDAMTWLFLCQSGRERHRGPDQVAHYEDWCARLCDQDCPAWTSASVPRPIGRERVVLHAFSGRRRQGDYQWFLEKLLPTGYVHGFLGGPPCCTFSKARSVALEAVQPRRAPRPVRSAVDLWGLLSLSLRELDAVMEGNVLLSFCIEAIFALAMMGRQGLLEHPAEPDEESAPSIWKIPIVQLLMRMPNVQKVNFAQGLFGASSSKPTTLLAANSPDLIQILRKWHLTADNPRSVNIGKDGHGQFRTAHLKEYPPALCAALAEATWNATCMAPSEDHVQLPGDFRAV
;
A
#
# COMPACT_ATOMS: atom_id res chain seq x y z
N MET A 1 -45.96 16.57 4.27
CA MET A 1 -44.78 17.23 4.88
C MET A 1 -44.33 16.45 6.12
N PHE A 2 -43.91 15.18 5.98
CA PHE A 2 -43.52 14.27 7.09
C PHE A 2 -42.26 13.43 6.78
N VAL A 3 -41.47 13.85 5.79
CA VAL A 3 -40.33 13.07 5.26
C VAL A 3 -39.01 13.22 6.07
N PRO A 4 -38.69 14.37 6.72
CA PRO A 4 -37.37 14.53 7.37
C PRO A 4 -37.16 13.65 8.62
N HIS A 5 -38.20 13.45 9.45
CA HIS A 5 -38.06 12.72 10.72
C HIS A 5 -37.95 11.19 10.54
N PHE A 6 -38.59 10.62 9.53
CA PHE A 6 -38.53 9.19 9.26
C PHE A 6 -37.11 8.76 8.85
N CYS A 7 -36.47 9.53 7.96
CA CYS A 7 -35.12 9.26 7.48
C CYS A 7 -34.07 9.35 8.61
N SER A 8 -34.18 10.35 9.49
CA SER A 8 -33.26 10.51 10.64
C SER A 8 -33.38 9.35 11.66
N SER A 9 -34.60 8.85 11.91
CA SER A 9 -34.83 7.73 12.83
C SER A 9 -34.27 6.40 12.30
N MET A 10 -34.41 6.15 10.99
CA MET A 10 -33.92 4.93 10.34
C MET A 10 -32.39 4.90 10.27
N VAL A 11 -31.74 6.04 9.97
CA VAL A 11 -30.27 6.18 10.01
C VAL A 11 -29.72 5.93 11.42
N ARG A 12 -30.33 6.55 12.45
CA ARG A 12 -29.93 6.32 13.86
C ARG A 12 -30.09 4.85 14.30
N SER A 13 -31.10 4.16 13.78
CA SER A 13 -31.34 2.74 14.05
C SER A 13 -30.25 1.84 13.45
N GLN A 14 -29.86 2.09 12.20
CA GLN A 14 -28.83 1.28 11.51
C GLN A 14 -27.44 1.45 12.11
N SER A 15 -27.05 2.67 12.48
CA SER A 15 -25.75 2.92 13.13
C SER A 15 -25.68 2.25 14.51
N ARG A 16 -26.77 2.26 15.27
CA ARG A 16 -26.85 1.55 16.55
C ARG A 16 -26.75 0.04 16.37
N GLU A 17 -27.44 -0.53 15.38
CA GLU A 17 -27.31 -1.95 15.06
C GLU A 17 -25.86 -2.28 14.66
N ALA A 18 -25.25 -1.48 13.78
CA ALA A 18 -23.88 -1.69 13.35
C ALA A 18 -22.89 -1.69 14.53
N GLN A 19 -23.07 -0.77 15.49
CA GLN A 19 -22.28 -0.74 16.72
C GLN A 19 -22.48 -2.00 17.58
N GLN A 20 -23.72 -2.49 17.71
CA GLN A 20 -24.01 -3.73 18.43
C GLN A 20 -23.36 -4.94 17.74
N ARG A 21 -23.47 -5.05 16.41
CA ARG A 21 -22.83 -6.12 15.61
C ARG A 21 -21.31 -6.11 15.74
N LEU A 22 -20.70 -4.92 15.72
CA LEU A 22 -19.27 -4.77 15.99
C LEU A 22 -18.91 -5.27 17.39
N ALA A 23 -19.68 -4.90 18.41
CA ALA A 23 -19.45 -5.38 19.78
C ALA A 23 -19.50 -6.92 19.86
N VAL A 24 -20.50 -7.54 19.24
CA VAL A 24 -20.62 -9.02 19.18
C VAL A 24 -19.43 -9.64 18.46
N ALA A 25 -18.98 -9.06 17.34
CA ALA A 25 -17.81 -9.54 16.62
C ALA A 25 -16.52 -9.41 17.45
N HIS A 26 -16.33 -8.29 18.15
CA HIS A 26 -15.20 -8.08 19.06
C HIS A 26 -15.21 -9.07 20.23
N GLN A 27 -16.38 -9.36 20.80
CA GLN A 27 -16.55 -10.37 21.86
C GLN A 27 -16.23 -11.77 21.34
N THR A 28 -16.75 -12.12 20.16
CA THR A 28 -16.50 -13.41 19.50
C THR A 28 -15.01 -13.60 19.18
N PHE A 29 -14.35 -12.55 18.69
CA PHE A 29 -12.90 -12.55 18.50
C PHE A 29 -12.17 -12.83 19.82
N SER A 30 -12.52 -12.12 20.89
CA SER A 30 -11.89 -12.29 22.21
C SER A 30 -12.03 -13.73 22.73
N ARG A 31 -13.19 -14.37 22.53
CA ARG A 31 -13.46 -15.77 22.91
C ARG A 31 -12.53 -16.75 22.21
N HIS A 32 -12.27 -16.57 20.91
CA HIS A 32 -11.46 -17.48 20.09
C HIS A 32 -10.02 -17.02 19.86
N ARG A 33 -9.62 -15.90 20.49
CA ARG A 33 -8.34 -15.22 20.27
C ARG A 33 -7.16 -16.17 20.42
N LYS A 34 -6.88 -16.65 21.64
CA LYS A 34 -5.65 -17.39 21.95
C LYS A 34 -5.58 -18.75 21.25
N LEU A 35 -6.69 -19.49 21.24
CA LEU A 35 -6.72 -20.88 20.77
C LEU A 35 -6.72 -21.01 19.24
N LEU A 36 -7.40 -20.11 18.54
CA LEU A 36 -7.61 -20.21 17.09
C LEU A 36 -7.01 -19.03 16.33
N LEU A 37 -7.49 -17.81 16.60
CA LEU A 37 -7.27 -16.67 15.71
C LEU A 37 -5.86 -16.06 15.81
N GLN A 38 -5.20 -16.23 16.95
CA GLN A 38 -3.86 -15.73 17.25
C GLN A 38 -2.86 -16.85 17.55
N ASN A 39 -3.22 -18.11 17.26
CA ASN A 39 -2.36 -19.26 17.48
C ASN A 39 -1.30 -19.37 16.38
N PRO A 40 0.01 -19.28 16.70
CA PRO A 40 1.07 -19.37 15.69
C PRO A 40 1.17 -20.75 15.04
N GLY A 41 0.69 -21.82 15.71
CA GLY A 41 0.66 -23.17 15.15
C GLY A 41 -0.37 -23.38 14.04
N ILE A 42 -1.26 -22.42 13.79
CA ILE A 42 -2.23 -22.48 12.71
C ILE A 42 -1.79 -21.52 11.58
N PRO A 43 -1.60 -22.01 10.35
CA PRO A 43 -1.24 -21.17 9.20
C PRO A 43 -2.21 -19.99 9.02
N LEU A 44 -1.69 -18.83 8.63
CA LEU A 44 -2.47 -17.60 8.49
C LEU A 44 -3.71 -17.77 7.59
N ALA A 45 -3.58 -18.52 6.49
CA ALA A 45 -4.69 -18.82 5.59
C ALA A 45 -5.84 -19.54 6.32
N LYS A 46 -5.53 -20.51 7.17
CA LYS A 46 -6.54 -21.26 7.94
C LYS A 46 -7.13 -20.41 9.07
N ARG A 47 -6.31 -19.58 9.72
CA ARG A 47 -6.82 -18.58 10.70
C ARG A 47 -7.77 -17.57 10.06
N ARG A 48 -7.50 -17.17 8.81
CA ARG A 48 -8.39 -16.29 8.03
C ARG A 48 -9.74 -16.94 7.77
N GLU A 49 -9.77 -18.22 7.34
CA GLU A 49 -11.02 -18.97 7.16
C GLU A 49 -11.84 -19.02 8.47
N LEU A 50 -11.18 -19.33 9.59
CA LEU A 50 -11.81 -19.35 10.90
C LEU A 50 -12.34 -17.98 11.31
N PHE A 51 -11.55 -16.92 11.10
CA PHE A 51 -11.96 -15.54 11.36
C PHE A 51 -13.19 -15.14 10.54
N GLU A 52 -13.24 -15.45 9.25
CA GLU A 52 -14.40 -15.16 8.41
C GLU A 52 -15.64 -15.95 8.87
N SER A 53 -15.47 -17.22 9.24
CA SER A 53 -16.57 -18.10 9.63
C SER A 53 -17.17 -17.79 11.00
N LEU A 54 -16.36 -17.31 11.96
CA LEU A 54 -16.77 -17.10 13.35
C LEU A 54 -17.02 -15.61 13.65
N VAL A 55 -16.06 -14.75 13.31
CA VAL A 55 -16.08 -13.34 13.72
C VAL A 55 -16.84 -12.50 12.71
N MET A 56 -16.49 -12.62 11.41
CA MET A 56 -17.15 -11.80 10.39
C MET A 56 -18.60 -12.22 10.18
N SER A 57 -18.94 -13.51 10.28
CA SER A 57 -20.33 -13.96 10.20
C SER A 57 -21.23 -13.29 11.24
N ALA A 58 -20.74 -13.14 12.49
CA ALA A 58 -21.45 -12.45 13.56
C ALA A 58 -21.66 -10.95 13.28
N PHE A 59 -20.70 -10.31 12.61
CA PHE A 59 -20.83 -8.91 12.18
C PHE A 59 -21.77 -8.74 10.99
N THR A 60 -21.66 -9.60 9.98
CA THR A 60 -22.33 -9.41 8.67
C THR A 60 -23.83 -9.73 8.67
N TYR A 61 -24.39 -10.20 9.79
CA TYR A 61 -25.80 -10.51 9.90
C TYR A 61 -26.65 -9.23 9.81
N GLY A 62 -27.59 -9.18 8.87
CA GLY A 62 -28.56 -8.08 8.71
C GLY A 62 -27.99 -6.83 8.02
N MET A 63 -26.74 -6.86 7.55
CA MET A 63 -26.10 -5.67 6.98
C MET A 63 -26.50 -5.37 5.53
N GLU A 64 -27.22 -6.27 4.87
CA GLU A 64 -27.71 -6.14 3.50
C GLU A 64 -28.65 -4.94 3.28
N SER A 65 -29.26 -4.42 4.35
CA SER A 65 -30.18 -3.28 4.34
C SER A 65 -29.53 -1.96 4.77
N TRP A 66 -28.24 -1.99 5.13
CA TRP A 66 -27.56 -0.80 5.65
C TRP A 66 -27.25 0.22 4.55
N CYS A 67 -27.72 1.44 4.79
CA CYS A 67 -27.58 2.62 3.93
C CYS A 67 -27.05 3.79 4.77
N PHE A 68 -25.73 3.83 4.99
CA PHE A 68 -25.11 4.93 5.73
C PHE A 68 -25.04 6.19 4.86
N MET A 69 -25.74 7.25 5.27
CA MET A 69 -25.75 8.53 4.55
C MET A 69 -24.69 9.48 5.11
N ASP A 70 -24.37 9.39 6.40
CA ASP A 70 -23.39 10.23 7.08
C ASP A 70 -21.99 9.60 7.11
N GLN A 71 -20.96 10.45 7.11
CA GLN A 71 -19.57 10.02 7.15
C GLN A 71 -19.17 9.42 8.51
N GLN A 72 -19.81 9.88 9.60
CA GLN A 72 -19.50 9.40 10.95
C GLN A 72 -19.78 7.91 11.10
N SER A 73 -20.93 7.44 10.63
CA SER A 73 -21.35 6.04 10.68
C SER A 73 -20.49 5.16 9.77
N LYS A 74 -20.16 5.66 8.56
CA LYS A 74 -19.21 4.99 7.65
C LYS A 74 -17.84 4.79 8.33
N SER A 75 -17.30 5.86 8.91
CA SER A 75 -16.02 5.84 9.62
C SER A 75 -16.05 4.94 10.85
N MET A 76 -17.16 4.92 11.61
CA MET A 76 -17.32 4.03 12.76
C MET A 76 -17.22 2.56 12.34
N VAL A 77 -17.95 2.16 11.30
CA VAL A 77 -17.92 0.77 10.79
C VAL A 77 -16.55 0.42 10.23
N HIS A 78 -15.99 1.32 9.42
CA HIS A 78 -14.65 1.15 8.86
C HIS A 78 -13.60 0.94 9.95
N ASN A 79 -13.52 1.85 10.91
CA ASN A 79 -12.55 1.80 12.02
C ASN A 79 -12.76 0.58 12.90
N GLY A 80 -14.02 0.17 13.15
CA GLY A 80 -14.34 -1.04 13.91
C GLY A 80 -13.79 -2.31 13.25
N ILE A 81 -14.03 -2.47 11.95
CA ILE A 81 -13.52 -3.61 11.17
C ILE A 81 -11.98 -3.56 11.09
N MET A 82 -11.38 -2.41 10.81
CA MET A 82 -9.92 -2.27 10.74
C MET A 82 -9.25 -2.58 12.08
N LYS A 83 -9.87 -2.21 13.21
CA LYS A 83 -9.40 -2.63 14.55
C LYS A 83 -9.45 -4.15 14.71
N LEU A 84 -10.48 -4.84 14.23
CA LEU A 84 -10.53 -6.31 14.24
C LEU A 84 -9.40 -6.93 13.39
N TYR A 85 -9.10 -6.36 12.23
CA TYR A 85 -8.05 -6.86 11.35
C TYR A 85 -6.65 -6.65 11.94
N LYS A 86 -6.39 -5.48 12.55
CA LYS A 86 -5.15 -5.21 13.31
C LYS A 86 -4.98 -6.20 14.47
N ARG A 87 -6.07 -6.46 15.23
CA ARG A 87 -6.08 -7.49 16.29
C ARG A 87 -5.81 -8.89 15.73
N PHE A 88 -6.39 -9.25 14.59
CA PHE A 88 -6.18 -10.55 13.94
C PHE A 88 -4.71 -10.78 13.56
N LEU A 89 -4.06 -9.73 13.06
CA LEU A 89 -2.64 -9.75 12.69
C LEU A 89 -1.68 -9.66 13.89
N LYS A 90 -2.17 -9.39 15.11
CA LYS A 90 -1.35 -9.00 16.28
C LYS A 90 -0.47 -7.77 15.99
N HIS A 91 -0.99 -6.81 15.24
CA HIS A 91 -0.25 -5.59 14.96
C HIS A 91 -0.05 -4.79 16.26
N PRO A 92 1.17 -4.34 16.60
CA PRO A 92 1.41 -3.44 17.72
C PRO A 92 0.67 -2.10 17.57
N HIS A 93 0.37 -1.44 18.69
CA HIS A 93 -0.40 -0.18 18.68
C HIS A 93 0.47 1.05 18.40
N ASP A 94 1.74 0.94 18.71
CA ASP A 94 2.82 1.93 18.61
C ASP A 94 3.46 2.00 17.23
N VAL A 95 3.30 0.95 16.41
CA VAL A 95 3.84 0.92 15.04
C VAL A 95 2.80 1.49 14.07
N PRO A 96 3.12 2.58 13.34
CA PRO A 96 2.23 3.13 12.32
C PRO A 96 2.03 2.11 11.19
N VAL A 97 0.78 1.93 10.75
CA VAL A 97 0.44 1.05 9.62
C VAL A 97 -0.76 1.59 8.87
N THR A 98 -0.68 1.58 7.54
CA THR A 98 -1.79 2.01 6.68
C THR A 98 -2.88 0.95 6.61
N ASP A 99 -4.10 1.37 6.31
CA ASP A 99 -5.22 0.44 6.13
C ASP A 99 -4.98 -0.53 4.98
N GLU A 100 -4.38 -0.07 3.89
CA GLU A 100 -4.05 -0.91 2.74
C GLU A 100 -3.03 -2.01 3.10
N GLN A 101 -2.00 -1.70 3.91
CA GLN A 101 -1.06 -2.70 4.41
C GLN A 101 -1.73 -3.73 5.33
N VAL A 102 -2.63 -3.30 6.21
CA VAL A 102 -3.42 -4.21 7.06
C VAL A 102 -4.29 -5.13 6.21
N LEU A 103 -4.96 -4.59 5.18
CA LEU A 103 -5.81 -5.37 4.28
C LEU A 103 -4.99 -6.35 3.43
N ALA A 104 -3.85 -5.93 2.89
CA ALA A 104 -2.96 -6.79 2.12
C ALA A 104 -2.39 -7.94 2.99
N SER A 105 -1.90 -7.62 4.17
CA SER A 105 -1.32 -8.58 5.13
C SER A 105 -2.36 -9.56 5.67
N SER A 106 -3.54 -9.06 6.05
CA SER A 106 -4.63 -9.91 6.51
C SER A 106 -5.21 -10.76 5.37
N GLY A 107 -5.18 -10.27 4.13
CA GLY A 107 -5.85 -10.86 2.98
C GLY A 107 -7.37 -10.93 3.13
N LEU A 108 -7.92 -10.00 3.90
CA LEU A 108 -9.35 -9.83 4.11
C LEU A 108 -9.89 -8.68 3.24
N PRO A 109 -11.19 -8.69 2.92
CA PRO A 109 -11.83 -7.60 2.19
C PRO A 109 -11.90 -6.32 3.01
N SER A 110 -11.85 -5.17 2.34
CA SER A 110 -12.05 -3.86 2.97
C SER A 110 -13.45 -3.74 3.57
N PRO A 111 -13.66 -2.84 4.55
CA PRO A 111 -14.98 -2.57 5.12
C PRO A 111 -16.06 -2.33 4.06
N SER A 112 -15.75 -1.52 3.05
CA SER A 112 -16.64 -1.26 1.92
C SER A 112 -16.92 -2.54 1.13
N GLU A 113 -15.90 -3.33 0.79
CA GLU A 113 -16.04 -4.60 0.07
C GLU A 113 -16.90 -5.62 0.85
N VAL A 114 -16.78 -5.65 2.18
CA VAL A 114 -17.65 -6.46 3.04
C VAL A 114 -19.11 -6.04 2.79
N LEU A 115 -19.42 -4.75 2.86
CA LEU A 115 -20.77 -4.19 2.59
C LEU A 115 -21.29 -4.57 1.21
N ARG A 116 -20.47 -4.42 0.15
CA ARG A 116 -20.84 -4.83 -1.22
C ARG A 116 -21.18 -6.32 -1.29
N ARG A 117 -20.36 -7.17 -0.65
CA ARG A 117 -20.55 -8.63 -0.64
C ARG A 117 -21.90 -9.03 -0.05
N ALA A 118 -22.33 -8.42 1.05
CA ALA A 118 -23.64 -8.75 1.63
C ALA A 118 -24.78 -8.31 0.72
N ARG A 119 -24.77 -7.06 0.24
CA ARG A 119 -25.82 -6.53 -0.66
C ARG A 119 -25.93 -7.34 -1.95
N LEU A 120 -24.82 -7.66 -2.61
CA LEU A 120 -24.84 -8.49 -3.83
C LEU A 120 -25.36 -9.91 -3.57
N ARG A 121 -25.03 -10.51 -2.42
CA ARG A 121 -25.60 -11.83 -2.04
C ARG A 121 -27.09 -11.73 -1.78
N TYR A 122 -27.53 -10.69 -1.07
CA TYR A 122 -28.93 -10.44 -0.78
C TYR A 122 -29.75 -10.17 -2.04
N LEU A 123 -29.20 -9.42 -3.00
CA LEU A 123 -29.81 -9.25 -4.33
C LEU A 123 -30.11 -10.60 -4.98
N GLY A 124 -29.15 -11.54 -4.95
CA GLY A 124 -29.37 -12.90 -5.43
C GLY A 124 -30.49 -13.65 -4.70
N THR A 125 -30.62 -13.44 -3.38
CA THR A 125 -31.73 -13.99 -2.58
C THR A 125 -33.07 -13.38 -2.97
N LEU A 126 -33.14 -12.06 -3.20
CA LEU A 126 -34.38 -11.38 -3.61
C LEU A 126 -34.91 -11.93 -4.95
N TYR A 127 -34.04 -12.07 -5.95
CA TYR A 127 -34.40 -12.71 -7.22
C TYR A 127 -34.80 -14.17 -7.04
N ALA A 128 -34.23 -14.88 -6.07
CA ALA A 128 -34.61 -16.26 -5.76
C ALA A 128 -36.01 -16.37 -5.13
N CYS A 129 -36.44 -15.38 -4.35
CA CYS A 129 -37.76 -15.30 -3.75
C CYS A 129 -38.86 -14.93 -4.78
N GLY A 130 -38.49 -14.32 -5.90
CA GLY A 130 -39.43 -14.00 -6.98
C GLY A 130 -40.57 -13.10 -6.50
N PRO A 131 -41.85 -13.42 -6.77
CA PRO A 131 -43.00 -12.61 -6.34
C PRO A 131 -43.16 -12.46 -4.82
N ALA A 132 -42.55 -13.37 -4.03
CA ALA A 132 -42.60 -13.30 -2.58
C ALA A 132 -41.69 -12.21 -1.98
N ALA A 133 -40.77 -11.66 -2.78
CA ALA A 133 -40.05 -10.46 -2.37
C ALA A 133 -40.95 -9.23 -2.58
N GLU A 134 -41.02 -8.36 -1.58
CA GLU A 134 -41.77 -7.09 -1.63
C GLU A 134 -41.06 -6.06 -2.53
N TRP A 135 -41.00 -6.34 -3.84
CA TRP A 135 -40.29 -5.50 -4.82
C TRP A 135 -40.80 -4.06 -4.84
N GLY A 136 -42.07 -3.81 -4.53
CA GLY A 136 -42.64 -2.47 -4.45
C GLY A 136 -41.97 -1.60 -3.38
N LEU A 137 -41.69 -2.18 -2.21
CA LEU A 137 -40.99 -1.48 -1.12
C LEU A 137 -39.52 -1.21 -1.49
N LEU A 138 -38.82 -2.22 -2.02
CA LEU A 138 -37.43 -2.08 -2.45
C LEU A 138 -37.26 -1.09 -3.60
N PHE A 139 -38.24 -1.02 -4.51
CA PHE A 139 -38.20 -0.06 -5.62
C PHE A 139 -38.36 1.39 -5.17
N SER A 140 -39.03 1.60 -4.02
CA SER A 140 -39.21 2.92 -3.42
C SER A 140 -37.96 3.45 -2.71
N ASP A 141 -37.06 2.56 -2.26
CA ASP A 141 -35.80 2.93 -1.60
C ASP A 141 -34.73 3.33 -2.63
N LYS A 142 -34.63 4.63 -2.90
CA LYS A 142 -33.65 5.17 -3.87
C LYS A 142 -32.22 4.95 -3.42
N SER A 143 -31.92 5.18 -2.14
CA SER A 143 -30.55 5.10 -1.58
C SER A 143 -29.99 3.68 -1.68
N TRP A 144 -30.81 2.68 -1.34
CA TRP A 144 -30.39 1.29 -1.44
C TRP A 144 -30.19 0.85 -2.90
N ARG A 145 -31.07 1.26 -3.82
CA ARG A 145 -30.92 0.97 -5.26
C ARG A 145 -29.65 1.56 -5.86
N GLU A 146 -29.27 2.77 -5.46
CA GLU A 146 -28.02 3.41 -5.90
C GLU A 146 -26.79 2.64 -5.42
N LEU A 147 -26.80 2.18 -4.17
CA LEU A 147 -25.74 1.31 -3.64
C LEU A 147 -25.66 -0.03 -4.40
N VAL A 148 -26.78 -0.65 -4.72
CA VAL A 148 -26.81 -1.90 -5.50
C VAL A 148 -26.28 -1.68 -6.92
N ARG A 149 -26.62 -0.55 -7.57
CA ARG A 149 -26.08 -0.19 -8.88
C ARG A 149 -24.56 -0.02 -8.81
N ASP A 150 -24.06 0.71 -7.83
CA ASP A 150 -22.62 0.89 -7.63
C ASP A 150 -21.91 -0.44 -7.33
N ASP A 151 -22.53 -1.34 -6.55
CA ASP A 151 -21.98 -2.68 -6.28
C ASP A 151 -21.90 -3.55 -7.54
N LEU A 152 -22.90 -3.49 -8.42
CA LEU A 152 -22.90 -4.21 -9.70
C LEU A 152 -21.82 -3.65 -10.62
N SER A 153 -21.72 -2.32 -10.75
CA SER A 153 -20.65 -1.68 -11.53
C SER A 153 -19.27 -2.01 -10.96
N TRP A 154 -19.11 -2.03 -9.62
CA TRP A 154 -17.87 -2.47 -8.98
C TRP A 154 -17.54 -3.92 -9.34
N LEU A 155 -18.51 -4.85 -9.24
CA LEU A 155 -18.32 -6.26 -9.56
C LEU A 155 -17.94 -6.45 -11.03
N TRP A 156 -18.55 -5.69 -11.93
CA TRP A 156 -18.19 -5.66 -13.35
C TRP A 156 -16.74 -5.18 -13.54
N ARG A 157 -16.32 -4.06 -12.93
CA ARG A 157 -14.93 -3.58 -13.03
C ARG A 157 -13.90 -4.62 -12.56
N GLN A 158 -14.25 -5.46 -11.59
CA GLN A 158 -13.37 -6.57 -11.17
C GLN A 158 -13.30 -7.72 -12.20
N LEU A 159 -14.29 -7.87 -13.09
CA LEU A 159 -14.51 -9.07 -13.89
C LEU A 159 -14.64 -8.84 -15.40
N TRP A 160 -14.66 -7.60 -15.89
CA TRP A 160 -15.02 -7.27 -17.28
C TRP A 160 -14.14 -7.95 -18.33
N ASN A 161 -12.87 -8.21 -18.03
CA ASN A 161 -11.93 -8.89 -18.93
C ASN A 161 -11.74 -10.39 -18.58
N SER A 162 -12.53 -10.93 -17.66
CA SER A 162 -12.54 -12.35 -17.25
C SER A 162 -13.95 -12.96 -17.27
N SER A 163 -14.91 -12.25 -17.84
CA SER A 163 -16.29 -12.67 -18.05
C SER A 163 -16.84 -12.03 -19.34
N ALA A 164 -17.85 -12.65 -19.93
CA ALA A 164 -18.55 -12.08 -21.09
C ALA A 164 -19.65 -11.08 -20.68
N LEU A 165 -19.65 -10.62 -19.43
CA LEU A 165 -20.67 -9.69 -18.93
C LEU A 165 -20.28 -8.26 -19.29
N GLU A 166 -21.20 -7.59 -19.96
CA GLU A 166 -21.10 -6.17 -20.27
C GLU A 166 -21.41 -5.31 -19.03
N ASP A 167 -21.15 -4.00 -19.14
CA ASP A 167 -21.43 -3.06 -18.07
C ASP A 167 -22.93 -3.15 -17.69
N PRO A 168 -23.27 -3.37 -16.41
CA PRO A 168 -24.65 -3.49 -15.97
C PRO A 168 -25.49 -2.22 -16.20
N SER A 169 -24.85 -1.05 -16.37
CA SER A 169 -25.54 0.19 -16.73
C SER A 169 -25.98 0.23 -18.20
N LEU A 170 -25.32 -0.53 -19.07
CA LEU A 170 -25.61 -0.61 -20.50
C LEU A 170 -26.46 -1.84 -20.83
N HIS A 171 -26.20 -2.98 -20.19
CA HIS A 171 -26.84 -4.25 -20.50
C HIS A 171 -27.19 -5.07 -19.23
N PHE A 172 -28.08 -4.53 -18.41
CA PHE A 172 -28.62 -5.22 -17.23
C PHE A 172 -29.32 -6.57 -17.51
N PRO A 173 -30.02 -6.81 -18.65
CA PRO A 173 -30.73 -8.07 -18.88
C PRO A 173 -29.86 -9.34 -18.74
N ALA A 174 -28.58 -9.30 -19.13
CA ALA A 174 -27.66 -10.42 -18.92
C ALA A 174 -27.39 -10.70 -17.43
N TRP A 175 -27.28 -9.65 -16.61
CA TRP A 175 -27.09 -9.76 -15.16
C TRP A 175 -28.36 -10.30 -14.48
N GLU A 176 -29.51 -9.79 -14.89
CA GLU A 176 -30.81 -10.24 -14.42
C GLU A 176 -31.04 -11.73 -14.75
N TYR A 177 -30.69 -12.16 -15.97
CA TYR A 177 -30.77 -13.57 -16.37
C TYR A 177 -29.95 -14.46 -15.44
N LEU A 178 -28.72 -14.06 -15.07
CA LEU A 178 -27.91 -14.80 -14.11
C LEU A 178 -28.52 -14.86 -12.71
N LEU A 179 -29.08 -13.74 -12.24
CA LEU A 179 -29.72 -13.62 -10.93
C LEU A 179 -30.96 -14.53 -10.84
N ARG A 180 -31.78 -14.57 -11.89
CA ARG A 180 -33.00 -15.38 -11.97
C ARG A 180 -32.71 -16.88 -12.10
N TYR A 181 -31.84 -17.25 -13.04
CA TYR A 181 -31.71 -18.65 -13.49
C TYR A 181 -30.41 -19.35 -13.06
N HIS A 182 -29.38 -18.61 -12.64
CA HIS A 182 -28.05 -19.16 -12.36
C HIS A 182 -27.51 -18.81 -10.96
N ARG A 183 -28.31 -19.07 -9.91
CA ARG A 183 -28.00 -18.74 -8.49
C ARG A 183 -26.62 -19.22 -8.02
N GLY A 184 -26.25 -20.47 -8.33
CA GLY A 184 -24.95 -21.02 -7.97
C GLY A 184 -23.78 -20.36 -8.71
N TYR A 185 -24.01 -19.88 -9.94
CA TYR A 185 -23.03 -19.09 -10.67
C TYR A 185 -22.91 -17.68 -10.11
N TRP A 186 -24.02 -17.02 -9.76
CA TRP A 186 -24.02 -15.70 -9.10
C TRP A 186 -23.17 -15.69 -7.82
N LYS A 187 -23.37 -16.69 -6.93
CA LYS A 187 -22.56 -16.82 -5.71
C LYS A 187 -21.06 -16.94 -6.02
N ARG A 188 -20.69 -17.72 -7.04
CA ARG A 188 -19.29 -17.85 -7.49
C ARG A 188 -18.76 -16.54 -8.09
N LEU A 189 -19.59 -15.81 -8.82
CA LEU A 189 -19.25 -14.52 -9.43
C LEU A 189 -18.89 -13.48 -8.37
N VAL A 190 -19.75 -13.28 -7.37
CA VAL A 190 -19.51 -12.38 -6.24
C VAL A 190 -18.24 -12.78 -5.49
N THR A 191 -18.07 -14.09 -5.19
CA THR A 191 -16.87 -14.60 -4.52
C THR A 191 -15.60 -14.32 -5.33
N ARG A 192 -15.66 -14.46 -6.66
CA ARG A 192 -14.54 -14.19 -7.56
C ARG A 192 -14.17 -12.70 -7.58
N GLY A 193 -15.15 -11.80 -7.66
CA GLY A 193 -14.91 -10.35 -7.59
C GLY A 193 -14.23 -9.92 -6.30
N MET A 194 -14.70 -10.47 -5.16
CA MET A 194 -14.07 -10.24 -3.85
C MET A 194 -12.62 -10.70 -3.78
N LYS A 195 -12.35 -11.94 -4.25
CA LYS A 195 -10.98 -12.48 -4.31
C LYS A 195 -10.09 -11.64 -5.21
N HIS A 196 -10.61 -11.21 -6.37
CA HIS A 196 -9.87 -10.41 -7.33
C HIS A 196 -9.46 -9.05 -6.73
N ALA A 197 -10.39 -8.35 -6.09
CA ALA A 197 -10.12 -7.06 -5.45
C ALA A 197 -9.05 -7.17 -4.33
N VAL A 198 -9.16 -8.18 -3.47
CA VAL A 198 -8.17 -8.44 -2.41
C VAL A 198 -6.80 -8.74 -3.00
N GLN A 199 -6.73 -9.51 -4.08
CA GLN A 199 -5.48 -9.93 -4.70
C GLN A 199 -4.83 -8.76 -5.47
N GLN A 200 -5.61 -7.93 -6.16
CA GLN A 200 -5.12 -6.70 -6.79
C GLN A 200 -4.55 -5.72 -5.77
N ARG A 201 -5.23 -5.55 -4.63
CA ARG A 201 -4.72 -4.76 -3.50
C ARG A 201 -3.37 -5.28 -3.03
N LYS A 202 -3.24 -6.59 -2.82
CA LYS A 202 -1.97 -7.20 -2.39
C LYS A 202 -0.85 -6.96 -3.38
N ASN A 203 -1.11 -7.10 -4.68
CA ASN A 203 -0.12 -6.81 -5.71
C ASN A 203 0.36 -5.37 -5.61
N ARG A 204 -0.57 -4.41 -5.51
CA ARG A 204 -0.27 -2.98 -5.43
C ARG A 204 0.57 -2.64 -4.20
N VAL A 205 0.16 -3.10 -3.02
CA VAL A 205 0.91 -2.90 -1.77
C VAL A 205 2.29 -3.53 -1.84
N TRP A 206 2.42 -4.76 -2.39
CA TRP A 206 3.71 -5.41 -2.56
C TRP A 206 4.67 -4.57 -3.41
N VAL A 207 4.19 -4.08 -4.56
CA VAL A 207 4.99 -3.25 -5.47
C VAL A 207 5.37 -1.92 -4.79
N GLY A 208 4.44 -1.27 -4.09
CA GLY A 208 4.74 -0.05 -3.33
C GLY A 208 5.78 -0.28 -2.23
N ASP A 209 5.61 -1.31 -1.40
CA ASP A 209 6.56 -1.67 -0.35
C ASP A 209 7.94 -2.03 -0.93
N PHE A 210 8.00 -2.68 -2.10
CA PHE A 210 9.24 -2.95 -2.82
C PHE A 210 9.99 -1.67 -3.20
N HIS A 211 9.29 -0.70 -3.82
CA HIS A 211 9.89 0.58 -4.17
C HIS A 211 10.41 1.29 -2.93
N GLN A 212 9.60 1.37 -1.86
CA GLN A 212 10.02 1.96 -0.59
C GLN A 212 11.29 1.32 -0.03
N ARG A 213 11.38 -0.02 -0.04
CA ARG A 213 12.60 -0.72 0.41
C ARG A 213 13.81 -0.31 -0.42
N VAL A 214 13.74 -0.35 -1.75
CA VAL A 214 14.88 0.02 -2.60
C VAL A 214 15.32 1.46 -2.31
N PHE A 215 14.38 2.40 -2.17
CA PHE A 215 14.73 3.80 -1.88
C PHE A 215 15.36 3.99 -0.52
N HIS A 216 14.84 3.34 0.51
CA HIS A 216 15.44 3.41 1.85
C HIS A 216 16.90 2.96 1.80
N HIS A 217 17.18 1.82 1.16
CA HIS A 217 18.55 1.32 1.02
C HIS A 217 19.44 2.28 0.21
N LEU A 218 18.92 2.88 -0.86
CA LEU A 218 19.67 3.87 -1.65
C LEU A 218 20.03 5.11 -0.82
N GLN A 219 19.10 5.60 0.00
CA GLN A 219 19.34 6.76 0.89
C GLN A 219 20.30 6.44 2.04
N GLU A 220 20.27 5.22 2.57
CA GLU A 220 21.19 4.80 3.63
C GLU A 220 22.64 4.68 3.15
N GLN A 221 22.86 4.26 1.90
CA GLN A 221 24.19 3.94 1.37
C GLN A 221 24.80 5.07 0.50
N GLY A 222 24.03 6.12 0.22
CA GLY A 222 24.48 7.21 -0.64
C GLY A 222 23.49 8.37 -0.70
N GLU A 223 23.79 9.32 -1.59
CA GLU A 223 22.95 10.48 -1.82
C GLU A 223 22.15 10.29 -3.11
N LEU A 224 20.84 10.49 -3.01
CA LEU A 224 19.95 10.59 -4.17
C LEU A 224 19.83 12.07 -4.54
N GLY A 225 19.92 12.39 -5.84
CA GLY A 225 19.72 13.74 -6.36
C GLY A 225 18.31 14.32 -6.14
N ALA A 226 17.41 13.56 -5.51
CA ALA A 226 16.06 13.99 -5.16
C ALA A 226 15.69 13.63 -3.72
N LYS A 227 14.88 14.50 -3.10
CA LYS A 227 14.24 14.22 -1.80
C LYS A 227 13.35 12.98 -1.92
N GLU A 228 13.22 12.24 -0.81
CA GLU A 228 12.32 11.09 -0.68
C GLU A 228 10.95 11.39 -1.30
N ALA A 229 10.34 10.38 -1.93
CA ALA A 229 8.99 10.44 -2.46
C ALA A 229 7.95 10.62 -1.32
N ALA A 230 7.91 11.81 -0.73
CA ALA A 230 6.94 12.20 0.27
C ALA A 230 5.69 12.70 -0.46
N TYR A 231 4.64 11.89 -0.45
CA TYR A 231 3.34 12.30 -0.95
C TYR A 231 2.74 13.36 -0.03
N VAL A 232 2.23 14.43 -0.64
CA VAL A 232 1.40 15.44 0.00
C VAL A 232 0.04 15.36 -0.69
N SER A 233 -1.02 14.92 0.02
CA SER A 233 -2.37 15.25 -0.45
C SER A 233 -2.77 16.59 0.15
N GLU A 234 -3.28 17.47 -0.69
CA GLU A 234 -4.07 18.60 -0.24
C GLU A 234 -5.42 18.06 0.26
N PHE A 235 -5.83 18.44 1.48
CA PHE A 235 -7.15 18.10 2.02
C PHE A 235 -8.17 19.13 1.57
N ALA A 236 -9.42 18.68 1.41
CA ALA A 236 -10.54 19.55 1.06
C ALA A 236 -10.69 20.70 2.08
N ASP A 237 -10.78 21.94 1.58
CA ASP A 237 -10.84 23.22 2.33
C ASP A 237 -12.04 23.40 3.27
N SER A 238 -12.84 22.36 3.50
CA SER A 238 -14.12 22.48 4.21
C SER A 238 -14.03 22.57 5.74
N ALA A 239 -12.88 22.24 6.35
CA ALA A 239 -12.70 22.29 7.80
C ALA A 239 -11.30 22.76 8.21
N PHE A 240 -11.24 23.61 9.25
CA PHE A 240 -10.00 24.12 9.82
C PHE A 240 -9.63 23.32 11.05
N PHE A 241 -8.48 22.66 10.99
CA PHE A 241 -7.83 22.02 12.13
C PHE A 241 -6.37 22.48 12.15
N GLY A 242 -5.78 22.73 13.31
CA GLY A 242 -4.37 23.02 13.50
C GLY A 242 -3.96 23.22 14.95
N CYS A 243 -2.66 23.40 15.18
CA CYS A 243 -2.09 23.74 16.48
C CYS A 243 -1.60 25.19 16.48
N MET A 244 -2.05 25.99 17.46
CA MET A 244 -1.72 27.42 17.56
C MET A 244 -0.20 27.63 17.77
N ARG A 245 0.45 26.79 18.58
CA ARG A 245 1.91 26.82 18.82
C ARG A 245 2.75 26.42 17.63
N CYS A 246 2.35 25.34 16.94
CA CYS A 246 3.16 24.81 15.84
C CYS A 246 2.96 25.60 14.54
N GLY A 247 1.86 26.35 14.41
CA GLY A 247 1.50 27.00 13.15
C GLY A 247 1.33 25.99 12.01
N VAL A 248 0.74 24.82 12.29
CA VAL A 248 0.54 23.74 11.30
C VAL A 248 -0.95 23.43 11.18
N LYS A 249 -1.48 23.49 9.96
CA LYS A 249 -2.81 22.97 9.61
C LYS A 249 -2.81 21.45 9.61
N CYS A 250 -3.74 20.87 10.35
CA CYS A 250 -4.00 19.44 10.41
C CYS A 250 -5.15 19.06 9.46
N ALA A 251 -5.12 17.85 8.91
CA ALA A 251 -6.22 17.37 8.06
C ALA A 251 -7.45 16.92 8.86
N THR A 252 -7.25 16.54 10.11
CA THR A 252 -8.29 16.01 10.98
C THR A 252 -8.18 16.59 12.38
N ARG A 253 -9.30 16.66 13.11
CA ARG A 253 -9.35 17.01 14.54
C ARG A 253 -8.40 16.15 15.39
N ALA A 254 -8.22 14.87 15.03
CA ALA A 254 -7.29 13.99 15.74
C ALA A 254 -5.83 14.42 15.55
N GLY A 255 -5.50 14.98 14.39
CA GLY A 255 -4.16 15.49 14.09
C GLY A 255 -3.72 16.66 14.97
N GLU A 256 -4.67 17.47 15.45
CA GLU A 256 -4.38 18.57 16.38
C GLU A 256 -3.96 18.09 17.78
N GLY A 257 -4.37 16.87 18.16
CA GLY A 257 -4.14 16.28 19.49
C GLY A 257 -2.95 15.32 19.58
N ILE A 258 -2.28 14.99 18.46
CA ILE A 258 -1.15 14.03 18.42
C ILE A 258 0.20 14.69 18.81
N GLY A 259 0.18 15.97 19.17
CA GLY A 259 1.32 16.65 19.77
C GLY A 259 2.38 17.08 18.75
N SER A 260 2.91 18.28 19.00
CA SER A 260 4.10 18.85 18.38
C SER A 260 5.23 17.82 18.18
N GLN A 261 5.99 17.93 17.08
CA GLN A 261 7.26 17.19 16.92
C GLN A 261 8.19 17.39 18.12
N GLN A 262 8.10 18.56 18.78
CA GLN A 262 8.83 18.92 19.99
C GLN A 262 8.31 18.17 21.24
N CYS A 263 7.01 17.87 21.30
CA CYS A 263 6.40 17.08 22.37
C CYS A 263 6.75 15.59 22.19
N GLN A 264 6.76 15.08 20.95
CA GLN A 264 7.31 13.75 20.66
C GLN A 264 8.82 13.67 20.95
N GLU A 265 9.58 14.73 20.71
CA GLU A 265 11.01 14.80 21.06
C GLU A 265 11.22 14.82 22.57
N GLN A 266 10.45 15.61 23.31
CA GLN A 266 10.48 15.65 24.78
C GLN A 266 10.02 14.33 25.40
N GLN A 267 8.96 13.71 24.86
CA GLN A 267 8.50 12.38 25.27
C GLN A 267 9.59 11.33 25.02
N ARG A 268 10.25 11.34 23.84
CA ARG A 268 11.39 10.46 23.54
C ARG A 268 12.60 10.70 24.44
N GLN A 269 12.86 11.95 24.83
CA GLN A 269 13.91 12.29 25.80
C GLN A 269 13.54 11.81 27.22
N HIS A 270 12.26 11.74 27.56
CA HIS A 270 11.77 11.36 28.90
C HIS A 270 11.59 9.84 29.06
N ASP A 271 11.18 9.13 28.01
CA ASP A 271 10.86 7.69 28.01
C ASP A 271 12.08 6.78 28.29
N GLY A 272 13.29 7.35 28.37
CA GLY A 272 14.53 6.65 28.77
C GLY A 272 15.00 6.88 30.22
N LEU A 273 14.34 7.74 30.98
CA LEU A 273 14.83 8.19 32.30
C LEU A 273 14.16 7.51 33.50
N VAL A 274 13.06 6.78 33.30
CA VAL A 274 12.38 6.06 34.39
C VAL A 274 11.99 4.65 33.93
N PRO A 275 12.41 3.58 34.63
CA PRO A 275 11.99 2.24 34.26
C PRO A 275 10.46 2.10 34.40
N HIS A 276 9.83 1.53 33.38
CA HIS A 276 8.42 1.18 33.40
C HIS A 276 8.10 0.22 34.56
N LEU A 277 7.50 0.76 35.61
CA LEU A 277 6.88 -0.01 36.68
C LEU A 277 5.64 -0.72 36.13
N GLN A 278 5.67 -2.05 36.16
CA GLN A 278 4.53 -2.88 35.80
C GLN A 278 3.41 -2.63 36.83
N ALA A 279 2.38 -1.88 36.45
CA ALA A 279 1.25 -1.60 37.33
C ALA A 279 0.45 -2.88 37.62
N GLN A 280 0.61 -3.43 38.82
CA GLN A 280 -0.38 -4.33 39.44
C GLN A 280 -1.34 -3.48 40.27
N GLY A 281 -2.20 -2.71 39.61
CA GLY A 281 -3.29 -1.96 40.25
C GLY A 281 -4.63 -2.69 40.14
N PRO A 282 -5.59 -2.44 41.05
CA PRO A 282 -6.93 -3.02 40.97
C PRO A 282 -7.62 -2.66 39.65
N GLN A 283 -8.49 -3.54 39.16
CA GLN A 283 -9.24 -3.36 37.91
C GLN A 283 -9.90 -1.97 37.86
N GLN A 284 -9.75 -1.27 36.73
CA GLN A 284 -10.45 -0.01 36.48
C GLN A 284 -11.96 -0.23 36.64
N MET A 285 -12.53 0.35 37.69
CA MET A 285 -13.97 0.59 37.73
C MET A 285 -14.33 1.47 36.53
N PRO A 286 -15.49 1.26 35.88
CA PRO A 286 -15.94 2.13 34.79
C PRO A 286 -16.02 3.55 35.34
N GLY A 287 -15.03 4.38 35.00
CA GLY A 287 -15.01 5.77 35.39
C GLY A 287 -16.26 6.44 34.84
N LEU A 288 -16.97 7.18 35.68
CA LEU A 288 -17.81 8.27 35.21
C LEU A 288 -16.97 9.06 34.21
N HIS A 289 -17.43 9.16 32.96
CA HIS A 289 -16.85 10.08 31.99
C HIS A 289 -16.83 11.45 32.67
N ARG A 290 -15.65 11.93 33.08
CA ARG A 290 -15.50 13.36 33.33
C ARG A 290 -15.83 14.02 31.99
N PRO A 291 -16.79 14.97 31.92
CA PRO A 291 -16.91 15.80 30.74
C PRO A 291 -15.52 16.40 30.48
N PHE A 292 -15.07 16.37 29.23
CA PHE A 292 -13.92 17.17 28.85
C PHE A 292 -14.23 18.60 29.28
N ASP A 293 -13.33 19.22 30.05
CA ASP A 293 -13.45 20.65 30.34
C ASP A 293 -13.49 21.36 28.98
N LEU A 294 -14.61 22.02 28.68
CA LEU A 294 -14.86 22.68 27.40
C LEU A 294 -14.03 23.97 27.26
N GLU A 295 -13.34 24.38 28.31
CA GLU A 295 -12.61 25.63 28.45
C GLU A 295 -11.12 25.39 28.74
N ASN A 296 -10.26 26.10 28.01
CA ASN A 296 -8.85 26.20 28.36
C ASN A 296 -8.65 27.38 29.33
N GLY A 297 -8.45 27.07 30.62
CA GLY A 297 -8.33 28.08 31.67
C GLY A 297 -7.14 29.04 31.50
N GLU A 298 -6.03 28.59 30.88
CA GLU A 298 -4.87 29.43 30.60
C GLU A 298 -5.20 30.51 29.56
N LEU A 299 -5.94 30.13 28.50
CA LEU A 299 -6.41 31.07 27.48
C LEU A 299 -7.37 32.09 28.06
N VAL A 300 -8.32 31.67 28.91
CA VAL A 300 -9.26 32.59 29.59
C VAL A 300 -8.50 33.59 30.47
N ALA A 301 -7.59 33.11 31.31
CA ALA A 301 -6.80 33.97 32.19
C ALA A 301 -5.94 34.96 31.40
N MET A 302 -5.29 34.51 30.31
CA MET A 302 -4.50 35.37 29.43
C MET A 302 -5.33 36.47 28.77
N ILE A 303 -6.53 36.14 28.26
CA ILE A 303 -7.41 37.13 27.63
C ILE A 303 -7.85 38.20 28.63
N LEU A 304 -8.24 37.79 29.84
CA LEU A 304 -8.68 38.73 30.89
C LEU A 304 -7.54 39.65 31.34
N ASP A 305 -6.34 39.09 31.55
CA ASP A 305 -5.15 39.85 31.94
C ASP A 305 -4.77 40.89 30.88
N LEU A 306 -4.65 40.50 29.61
CA LEU A 306 -4.37 41.44 28.52
C LEU A 306 -5.46 42.50 28.37
N ALA A 307 -6.73 42.12 28.50
CA ALA A 307 -7.84 43.07 28.39
C ALA A 307 -7.80 44.14 29.49
N SER A 308 -7.37 43.78 30.71
CA SER A 308 -7.18 44.71 31.83
C SER A 308 -5.99 45.68 31.65
N GLN A 309 -4.97 45.28 30.88
CA GLN A 309 -3.71 46.04 30.74
C GLN A 309 -3.73 47.05 29.58
N HIS A 310 -4.63 46.88 28.60
CA HIS A 310 -4.61 47.67 27.37
C HIS A 310 -5.94 48.33 27.07
N SER A 311 -5.98 49.67 27.00
CA SER A 311 -7.21 50.43 26.68
C SER A 311 -7.50 50.55 25.17
N SER A 312 -6.58 50.16 24.29
CA SER A 312 -6.74 50.26 22.83
C SER A 312 -7.22 48.93 22.24
N PRO A 313 -8.41 48.88 21.59
CA PRO A 313 -8.97 47.64 21.02
C PRO A 313 -8.07 46.97 19.96
N THR A 314 -7.44 47.77 19.09
CA THR A 314 -6.56 47.26 18.03
C THR A 314 -5.28 46.65 18.59
N ARG A 315 -4.75 47.24 19.66
CA ARG A 315 -3.56 46.73 20.35
C ARG A 315 -3.89 45.46 21.12
N LEU A 316 -5.03 45.43 21.82
CA LEU A 316 -5.53 44.26 22.52
C LEU A 316 -5.72 43.05 21.58
N GLU A 317 -6.34 43.24 20.41
CA GLU A 317 -6.51 42.18 19.41
C GLU A 317 -5.14 41.61 18.96
N THR A 318 -4.16 42.48 18.75
CA THR A 318 -2.82 42.09 18.30
C THR A 318 -2.06 41.29 19.37
N GLU A 319 -2.12 41.74 20.62
CA GLU A 319 -1.42 41.09 21.74
C GLU A 319 -2.07 39.76 22.12
N ILE A 320 -3.42 39.65 22.10
CA ILE A 320 -4.10 38.36 22.27
C ILE A 320 -3.71 37.39 21.15
N ARG A 321 -3.62 37.86 19.91
CA ARG A 321 -3.20 37.04 18.77
C ARG A 321 -1.78 36.49 18.97
N GLN A 322 -0.83 37.34 19.32
CA GLN A 322 0.56 36.95 19.56
C GLN A 322 0.68 35.96 20.74
N ALA A 323 0.00 36.23 21.86
CA ALA A 323 -0.01 35.33 23.01
C ALA A 323 -0.68 33.98 22.68
N SER A 324 -1.71 33.98 21.83
CA SER A 324 -2.39 32.76 21.38
C SER A 324 -1.49 31.87 20.53
N GLU A 325 -0.60 32.44 19.70
CA GLU A 325 0.42 31.69 18.94
C GLU A 325 1.47 31.04 19.85
N GLU A 326 1.62 31.51 21.08
CA GLU A 326 2.54 30.93 22.05
C GLU A 326 1.92 29.82 22.90
N LEU A 327 0.59 29.69 22.90
CA LEU A 327 -0.14 28.69 23.69
C LEU A 327 -0.17 27.32 23.02
N ILE A 328 0.07 26.27 23.82
CA ILE A 328 -0.09 24.88 23.39
C ILE A 328 -1.58 24.52 23.43
N ILE A 329 -2.32 24.97 22.42
CA ILE A 329 -3.75 24.75 22.27
C ILE A 329 -4.12 24.36 20.83
N SER A 330 -5.13 23.50 20.68
CA SER A 330 -5.69 23.14 19.37
C SER A 330 -6.61 24.25 18.86
N TRP A 331 -6.75 24.40 17.53
CA TRP A 331 -7.71 25.35 16.96
C TRP A 331 -9.15 25.04 17.40
N THR A 332 -9.48 23.75 17.52
CA THR A 332 -10.77 23.31 18.04
C THR A 332 -11.03 23.79 19.48
N ASP A 333 -10.06 23.64 20.39
CA ASP A 333 -10.23 24.04 21.79
C ASP A 333 -10.12 25.57 21.97
N TYR A 334 -9.29 26.22 21.16
CA TYR A 334 -9.19 27.69 21.08
C TYR A 334 -10.53 28.32 20.72
N THR A 335 -11.15 27.88 19.62
CA THR A 335 -12.44 28.43 19.17
C THR A 335 -13.59 28.05 20.10
N ALA A 336 -13.55 26.88 20.75
CA ALA A 336 -14.51 26.51 21.77
C ALA A 336 -14.42 27.44 23.00
N THR A 337 -13.20 27.73 23.46
CA THR A 337 -12.94 28.63 24.60
C THR A 337 -13.36 30.06 24.28
N LEU A 338 -13.04 30.58 23.09
CA LEU A 338 -13.50 31.92 22.66
C LEU A 338 -15.02 32.06 22.66
N ARG A 339 -15.74 31.03 22.20
CA ARG A 339 -17.21 31.04 22.24
C ARG A 339 -17.75 31.06 23.67
N LEU A 340 -17.07 30.40 24.61
CA LEU A 340 -17.42 30.49 26.03
C LEU A 340 -17.16 31.90 26.57
N CYS A 341 -16.02 32.52 26.26
CA CYS A 341 -15.74 33.92 26.60
C CYS A 341 -16.81 34.87 26.04
N MET A 342 -17.25 34.68 24.80
CA MET A 342 -18.35 35.47 24.21
C MET A 342 -19.67 35.32 24.99
N VAL A 343 -19.98 34.12 25.50
CA VAL A 343 -21.21 33.89 26.27
C VAL A 343 -21.09 34.45 27.70
N GLN A 344 -19.89 34.46 28.27
CA GLN A 344 -19.63 34.86 29.65
C GLN A 344 -19.30 36.36 29.80
N TYR A 345 -18.89 37.06 28.74
CA TYR A 345 -18.56 38.49 28.80
C TYR A 345 -19.84 39.34 28.90
N SER A 346 -20.24 39.65 30.14
CA SER A 346 -21.44 40.43 30.48
C SER A 346 -21.16 41.94 30.59
N ALA A 347 -22.21 42.74 30.77
CA ALA A 347 -22.08 44.18 31.01
C ALA A 347 -21.31 44.50 32.31
N GLU A 348 -21.44 43.66 33.34
CA GLU A 348 -20.70 43.77 34.60
C GLU A 348 -19.19 43.56 34.36
N VAL A 349 -18.84 42.52 33.61
CA VAL A 349 -17.45 42.22 33.22
C VAL A 349 -16.86 43.34 32.35
N ALA A 350 -17.67 43.94 31.48
CA ALA A 350 -17.26 45.05 30.63
C ALA A 350 -16.93 46.33 31.43
N GLU A 351 -17.63 46.56 32.54
CA GLU A 351 -17.37 47.69 33.45
C GLU A 351 -16.04 47.52 34.19
N ASP A 352 -15.77 46.30 34.67
CA ASP A 352 -14.52 45.96 35.38
C ASP A 352 -13.28 45.99 34.48
N ILE A 353 -13.42 45.53 33.23
CA ILE A 353 -12.30 45.40 32.28
C ILE A 353 -12.09 46.67 31.44
N GLY A 354 -13.09 47.55 31.37
CA GLY A 354 -12.99 48.84 30.68
C GLY A 354 -13.15 48.78 29.16
N HIS A 355 -13.62 47.64 28.61
CA HIS A 355 -13.91 47.46 27.18
C HIS A 355 -15.40 47.20 26.94
N PRO A 356 -16.07 47.97 26.06
CA PRO A 356 -17.47 47.74 25.73
C PRO A 356 -17.72 46.33 25.19
N VAL A 357 -18.86 45.74 25.55
CA VAL A 357 -19.26 44.39 25.10
C VAL A 357 -19.18 44.26 23.59
N GLU A 358 -19.67 45.24 22.83
CA GLU A 358 -19.65 45.23 21.36
C GLU A 358 -18.22 45.15 20.77
N THR A 359 -17.28 45.87 21.39
CA THR A 359 -15.86 45.86 21.01
C THR A 359 -15.25 44.49 21.22
N MET A 360 -15.47 43.88 22.40
CA MET A 360 -14.93 42.56 22.73
C MET A 360 -15.56 41.44 21.89
N MET A 361 -16.85 41.50 21.60
CA MET A 361 -17.50 40.57 20.68
C MET A 361 -16.91 40.63 19.27
N THR A 362 -16.56 41.84 18.80
CA THR A 362 -15.89 42.02 17.51
C THR A 362 -14.50 41.40 17.51
N ILE A 363 -13.71 41.63 18.57
CA ILE A 363 -12.37 41.05 18.73
C ILE A 363 -12.45 39.51 18.76
N PHE A 364 -13.31 38.93 19.60
CA PHE A 364 -13.48 37.48 19.68
C PHE A 364 -13.96 36.87 18.36
N SER A 365 -14.83 37.56 17.62
CA SER A 365 -15.32 37.08 16.33
C SER A 365 -14.21 37.03 15.28
N ARG A 366 -13.31 38.02 15.27
CA ARG A 366 -12.14 38.03 14.38
C ARG A 366 -11.10 36.99 14.77
N LEU A 367 -10.80 36.87 16.07
CA LEU A 367 -9.87 35.86 16.57
C LEU A 367 -10.38 34.43 16.30
N GLY A 368 -11.70 34.22 16.38
CA GLY A 368 -12.36 32.95 16.07
C GLY A 368 -12.55 32.65 14.58
N ASP A 369 -12.24 33.60 13.69
CA ASP A 369 -12.28 33.39 12.24
C ASP A 369 -10.97 32.78 11.75
N ALA A 370 -11.05 31.54 11.27
CA ALA A 370 -9.91 30.78 10.75
C ALA A 370 -9.20 31.49 9.59
N MET A 371 -9.93 32.29 8.80
CA MET A 371 -9.36 32.99 7.65
C MET A 371 -8.37 34.09 8.06
N THR A 372 -8.42 34.54 9.33
CA THR A 372 -7.47 35.52 9.86
C THR A 372 -6.14 34.92 10.28
N TRP A 373 -6.00 33.58 10.25
CA TRP A 373 -4.81 32.86 10.66
C TRP A 373 -4.09 32.26 9.46
N LEU A 374 -2.92 32.80 9.13
CA LEU A 374 -2.18 32.44 7.91
C LEU A 374 -1.92 30.93 7.82
N PHE A 375 -1.58 30.28 8.94
CA PHE A 375 -1.25 28.86 8.94
C PHE A 375 -2.45 27.93 8.68
N LEU A 376 -3.68 28.37 8.96
CA LEU A 376 -4.92 27.62 8.68
C LEU A 376 -5.38 27.77 7.21
N CYS A 377 -4.97 28.86 6.57
CA CYS A 377 -5.20 29.15 5.16
C CYS A 377 -4.16 28.50 4.24
N GLN A 378 -3.01 28.06 4.78
CA GLN A 378 -2.03 27.30 4.02
C GLN A 378 -2.57 25.90 3.70
N SER A 379 -2.24 25.36 2.52
CA SER A 379 -2.54 23.96 2.21
C SER A 379 -1.80 23.06 3.20
N GLY A 380 -2.57 22.36 4.05
CA GLY A 380 -2.03 21.46 5.06
C GLY A 380 -1.35 20.28 4.38
N ARG A 381 -0.14 19.95 4.82
CA ARG A 381 0.61 18.79 4.31
C ARG A 381 0.35 17.58 5.21
N GLU A 382 -0.51 16.63 4.86
CA GLU A 382 -0.30 15.28 5.37
C GLU A 382 0.73 14.59 4.50
N ARG A 383 1.72 14.02 5.16
CA ARG A 383 2.51 12.96 4.57
C ARG A 383 1.66 11.69 4.59
N HIS A 384 0.89 11.40 3.53
CA HIS A 384 0.43 10.02 3.40
C HIS A 384 1.62 9.16 2.99
N ARG A 385 1.95 8.19 3.84
CA ARG A 385 2.91 7.13 3.50
C ARG A 385 2.11 5.92 2.99
N GLY A 386 1.44 6.05 1.85
CA GLY A 386 0.64 4.98 1.26
C GLY A 386 1.40 4.23 0.17
N PRO A 387 1.58 2.90 0.25
CA PRO A 387 2.14 2.08 -0.84
C PRO A 387 1.14 1.84 -1.98
N ASP A 388 0.06 2.62 -2.06
CA ASP A 388 -1.13 2.36 -2.88
C ASP A 388 -1.15 3.08 -4.23
N GLN A 389 -0.11 3.87 -4.57
CA GLN A 389 0.03 4.49 -5.88
C GLN A 389 1.34 4.05 -6.54
N VAL A 390 1.32 2.90 -7.22
CA VAL A 390 2.49 2.40 -7.99
C VAL A 390 2.96 3.45 -9.01
N ALA A 391 2.03 4.13 -9.68
CA ALA A 391 2.32 5.21 -10.62
C ALA A 391 3.18 6.33 -9.99
N HIS A 392 2.96 6.65 -8.71
CA HIS A 392 3.74 7.68 -8.02
C HIS A 392 5.23 7.30 -7.93
N TYR A 393 5.53 6.05 -7.61
CA TYR A 393 6.90 5.55 -7.55
C TYR A 393 7.53 5.44 -8.94
N GLU A 394 6.74 5.07 -9.95
CA GLU A 394 7.17 5.04 -11.34
C GLU A 394 7.53 6.43 -11.88
N ASP A 395 6.64 7.41 -11.67
CA ASP A 395 6.89 8.82 -12.03
C ASP A 395 8.12 9.37 -11.32
N TRP A 396 8.35 8.96 -10.07
CA TRP A 396 9.51 9.39 -9.31
C TRP A 396 10.81 8.79 -9.85
N CYS A 397 10.85 7.49 -10.14
CA CYS A 397 11.97 6.85 -10.81
C CYS A 397 12.26 7.51 -12.18
N ALA A 398 11.22 7.82 -12.97
CA ALA A 398 11.36 8.49 -14.24
C ALA A 398 12.02 9.88 -14.08
N ARG A 399 11.54 10.70 -13.12
CA ARG A 399 12.16 12.01 -12.82
C ARG A 399 13.62 11.92 -12.41
N LEU A 400 14.02 10.88 -11.69
CA LEU A 400 15.44 10.66 -11.37
C LEU A 400 16.27 10.30 -12.61
N CYS A 401 15.68 9.57 -13.56
CA CYS A 401 16.36 9.21 -14.80
C CYS A 401 16.62 10.43 -15.69
N ASP A 402 15.73 11.42 -15.65
CA ASP A 402 15.79 12.65 -16.46
C ASP A 402 16.79 13.71 -15.95
N GLN A 403 17.41 13.50 -14.79
CA GLN A 403 18.40 14.44 -14.24
C GLN A 403 19.78 14.27 -14.90
N ASP A 404 20.46 15.40 -15.13
CA ASP A 404 21.82 15.45 -15.72
C ASP A 404 22.92 14.93 -14.76
N CYS A 405 22.62 14.81 -13.46
CA CYS A 405 23.53 14.23 -12.46
C CYS A 405 23.41 12.69 -12.41
N PRO A 406 24.43 11.97 -11.91
CA PRO A 406 24.27 10.56 -11.59
C PRO A 406 23.09 10.39 -10.63
N ALA A 407 22.15 9.51 -10.98
CA ALA A 407 20.91 9.34 -10.21
C ALA A 407 21.14 8.93 -8.75
N TRP A 408 22.32 8.37 -8.45
CA TRP A 408 22.79 8.04 -7.12
C TRP A 408 24.32 8.17 -7.03
N THR A 409 24.81 8.75 -5.93
CA THR A 409 26.24 8.82 -5.60
C THR A 409 26.51 8.06 -4.31
N SER A 410 27.49 7.14 -4.35
CA SER A 410 27.88 6.35 -3.18
C SER A 410 28.49 7.24 -2.10
N ALA A 411 28.03 7.13 -0.85
CA ALA A 411 28.67 7.81 0.29
C ALA A 411 29.99 7.12 0.68
N SER A 412 29.98 5.78 0.68
CA SER A 412 31.18 4.94 0.79
C SER A 412 30.84 3.52 0.33
N VAL A 413 31.77 2.82 -0.33
CA VAL A 413 31.57 1.40 -0.66
C VAL A 413 31.90 0.58 0.59
N PRO A 414 30.95 -0.17 1.17
CA PRO A 414 31.21 -0.98 2.35
C PRO A 414 32.37 -1.96 2.12
N ARG A 415 33.32 -2.00 3.06
CA ARG A 415 34.43 -2.94 3.00
C ARG A 415 33.92 -4.37 3.18
N PRO A 416 34.54 -5.36 2.51
CA PRO A 416 34.18 -6.76 2.65
C PRO A 416 34.25 -7.23 4.10
N ILE A 417 33.18 -7.87 4.55
CA ILE A 417 33.09 -8.46 5.87
C ILE A 417 33.36 -9.95 5.69
N GLY A 418 34.62 -10.38 5.84
CA GLY A 418 34.97 -11.78 6.06
C GLY A 418 35.68 -12.57 4.96
N ARG A 419 36.26 -13.70 5.38
CA ARG A 419 37.03 -14.66 4.55
C ARG A 419 36.15 -15.52 3.65
N GLU A 420 34.92 -15.80 4.10
CA GLU A 420 33.97 -16.68 3.41
C GLU A 420 33.20 -15.89 2.34
N ARG A 421 33.21 -16.38 1.09
CA ARG A 421 32.56 -15.71 -0.05
C ARG A 421 31.35 -16.51 -0.49
N VAL A 422 30.17 -15.89 -0.47
CA VAL A 422 28.92 -16.52 -0.92
C VAL A 422 28.60 -16.06 -2.35
N VAL A 423 28.56 -17.02 -3.27
CA VAL A 423 28.08 -16.81 -4.64
C VAL A 423 26.70 -17.43 -4.78
N LEU A 424 25.74 -16.65 -5.26
CA LEU A 424 24.35 -17.05 -5.35
C LEU A 424 23.95 -17.18 -6.81
N HIS A 425 23.59 -18.39 -7.19
CA HIS A 425 22.90 -18.65 -8.44
C HIS A 425 21.43 -18.97 -8.13
N ALA A 426 20.54 -18.02 -8.39
CA ALA A 426 19.11 -18.16 -8.10
C ALA A 426 18.33 -18.30 -9.42
N PHE A 427 17.90 -19.53 -9.73
CA PHE A 427 16.95 -19.78 -10.81
C PHE A 427 15.54 -19.92 -10.24
N SER A 428 14.60 -19.15 -10.79
CA SER A 428 13.30 -18.94 -10.15
C SER A 428 12.44 -20.21 -10.08
N GLY A 429 12.19 -20.66 -8.85
CA GLY A 429 11.13 -21.60 -8.48
C GLY A 429 10.06 -20.91 -7.62
N ARG A 430 9.13 -21.68 -7.04
CA ARG A 430 8.11 -21.13 -6.12
C ARG A 430 8.72 -20.72 -4.79
N ARG A 431 8.42 -19.50 -4.31
CA ARG A 431 8.82 -19.02 -2.97
C ARG A 431 8.18 -19.86 -1.86
N ARG A 432 9.00 -20.43 -0.96
CA ARG A 432 8.54 -21.12 0.26
C ARG A 432 9.07 -20.38 1.50
N GLN A 433 8.31 -20.41 2.59
CA GLN A 433 8.77 -19.86 3.87
C GLN A 433 9.92 -20.73 4.39
N GLY A 434 11.05 -20.12 4.73
CA GLY A 434 12.28 -20.84 5.11
C GLY A 434 13.13 -21.32 3.92
N ASP A 435 12.81 -20.87 2.71
CA ASP A 435 13.62 -21.16 1.51
C ASP A 435 14.83 -20.22 1.40
N TYR A 436 15.76 -20.51 0.49
CA TYR A 436 17.01 -19.77 0.29
C TYR A 436 16.78 -18.25 0.23
N GLN A 437 15.80 -17.79 -0.57
CA GLN A 437 15.45 -16.37 -0.68
C GLN A 437 15.25 -15.66 0.68
N TRP A 438 14.62 -16.31 1.67
CA TRP A 438 14.38 -15.71 2.99
C TRP A 438 15.68 -15.49 3.78
N PHE A 439 16.63 -16.40 3.65
CA PHE A 439 17.97 -16.25 4.23
C PHE A 439 18.79 -15.18 3.46
N LEU A 440 18.61 -15.11 2.14
CA LEU A 440 19.32 -14.17 1.28
C LEU A 440 18.87 -12.73 1.46
N GLU A 441 17.57 -12.47 1.65
CA GLU A 441 17.05 -11.15 2.02
C GLU A 441 17.73 -10.62 3.31
N LYS A 442 18.18 -11.51 4.21
CA LYS A 442 18.93 -11.14 5.42
C LYS A 442 20.45 -11.00 5.21
N LEU A 443 21.03 -11.73 4.26
CA LEU A 443 22.47 -11.72 3.98
C LEU A 443 22.91 -10.66 2.97
N LEU A 444 22.02 -10.24 2.07
CA LEU A 444 22.32 -9.20 1.08
C LEU A 444 22.77 -7.89 1.75
N PRO A 445 22.13 -7.41 2.84
CA PRO A 445 22.58 -6.20 3.53
C PRO A 445 23.90 -6.35 4.32
N THR A 446 24.35 -7.57 4.61
CA THR A 446 25.51 -7.79 5.51
C THR A 446 26.84 -7.82 4.76
N GLY A 447 26.85 -7.74 3.43
CA GLY A 447 28.08 -7.73 2.62
C GLY A 447 28.78 -9.09 2.43
N TYR A 448 28.16 -10.20 2.85
CA TYR A 448 28.72 -11.55 2.63
C TYR A 448 28.48 -12.10 1.23
N VAL A 449 27.46 -11.59 0.53
CA VAL A 449 27.14 -11.98 -0.85
C VAL A 449 28.07 -11.27 -1.82
N HIS A 450 28.88 -12.03 -2.55
CA HIS A 450 29.90 -11.49 -3.46
C HIS A 450 29.49 -11.54 -4.94
N GLY A 451 28.54 -12.40 -5.28
CA GLY A 451 28.01 -12.56 -6.63
C GLY A 451 26.56 -13.03 -6.61
N PHE A 452 25.73 -12.47 -7.49
CA PHE A 452 24.35 -12.90 -7.71
C PHE A 452 24.05 -13.01 -9.20
N LEU A 453 23.44 -14.11 -9.60
CA LEU A 453 22.83 -14.30 -10.92
C LEU A 453 21.35 -14.60 -10.75
N GLY A 454 20.50 -13.72 -11.29
CA GLY A 454 19.05 -13.85 -11.25
C GLY A 454 18.42 -13.88 -12.65
N GLY A 455 17.53 -14.85 -12.89
CA GLY A 455 16.68 -14.93 -14.08
C GLY A 455 15.20 -15.04 -13.67
N PRO A 456 14.50 -13.92 -13.43
CA PRO A 456 13.09 -13.95 -13.03
C PRO A 456 12.20 -14.55 -14.13
N PRO A 457 11.03 -15.14 -13.80
CA PRO A 457 10.20 -15.80 -14.80
C PRO A 457 9.73 -14.83 -15.89
N CYS A 458 10.10 -15.10 -17.14
CA CYS A 458 9.72 -14.27 -18.29
C CYS A 458 8.29 -14.54 -18.80
N CYS A 459 7.58 -15.52 -18.23
CA CYS A 459 6.32 -16.01 -18.77
C CYS A 459 5.19 -14.97 -18.74
N THR A 460 5.25 -13.96 -17.88
CA THR A 460 4.28 -12.85 -17.82
C THR A 460 4.65 -11.67 -18.74
N PHE A 461 5.88 -11.64 -19.26
CA PHE A 461 6.41 -10.63 -20.20
C PHE A 461 6.60 -11.20 -21.62
N SER A 462 6.19 -12.45 -21.85
CA SER A 462 6.47 -13.14 -23.11
C SER A 462 5.69 -12.56 -24.29
N LYS A 463 6.41 -12.18 -25.36
CA LYS A 463 5.84 -11.78 -26.67
C LYS A 463 4.86 -12.82 -27.23
N ALA A 464 5.05 -14.10 -26.91
CA ALA A 464 4.19 -15.19 -27.38
C ALA A 464 2.73 -15.05 -26.95
N ARG A 465 2.43 -14.22 -25.93
CA ARG A 465 1.06 -13.91 -25.49
C ARG A 465 0.32 -12.94 -26.42
N SER A 466 1.04 -12.15 -27.21
CA SER A 466 0.47 -11.16 -28.13
C SER A 466 0.24 -11.74 -29.54
N VAL A 467 0.75 -12.93 -29.83
CA VAL A 467 0.59 -13.59 -31.12
C VAL A 467 -0.80 -14.20 -31.21
N ALA A 468 -1.61 -13.73 -32.17
CA ALA A 468 -2.87 -14.37 -32.52
C ALA A 468 -2.60 -15.80 -33.02
N LEU A 469 -3.02 -16.81 -32.27
CA LEU A 469 -2.92 -18.20 -32.72
C LEU A 469 -4.00 -18.43 -33.78
N GLU A 470 -3.59 -18.57 -35.04
CA GLU A 470 -4.45 -19.06 -36.11
C GLU A 470 -4.86 -20.52 -35.82
N ALA A 471 -6.12 -20.68 -35.38
CA ALA A 471 -6.98 -21.87 -35.46
C ALA A 471 -7.47 -22.58 -34.15
N VAL A 472 -8.76 -22.92 -34.26
CA VAL A 472 -9.64 -23.89 -33.56
C VAL A 472 -10.35 -23.48 -32.26
N GLN A 473 -9.80 -22.65 -31.37
CA GLN A 473 -10.58 -22.15 -30.21
C GLN A 473 -9.94 -20.91 -29.54
N PRO A 474 -10.41 -19.67 -29.81
CA PRO A 474 -9.83 -18.44 -29.25
C PRO A 474 -9.83 -18.39 -27.71
N ARG A 475 -10.70 -19.17 -27.04
CA ARG A 475 -10.79 -19.25 -25.57
C ARG A 475 -9.61 -19.95 -24.87
N ARG A 476 -8.66 -20.57 -25.59
CA ARG A 476 -7.56 -21.37 -25.00
C ARG A 476 -6.16 -20.79 -25.20
N ALA A 477 -6.01 -19.68 -25.93
CA ALA A 477 -4.72 -19.02 -26.10
C ALA A 477 -4.38 -18.17 -24.86
N PRO A 478 -3.15 -18.21 -24.31
CA PRO A 478 -2.74 -17.31 -23.24
C PRO A 478 -2.69 -15.88 -23.75
N ARG A 479 -3.58 -15.01 -23.26
CA ARG A 479 -3.58 -13.59 -23.61
C ARG A 479 -2.47 -12.81 -22.89
N PRO A 480 -2.20 -11.57 -23.30
CA PRO A 480 -1.33 -10.65 -22.56
C PRO A 480 -1.90 -10.33 -21.17
N VAL A 481 -1.01 -10.27 -20.17
CA VAL A 481 -1.34 -9.98 -18.76
C VAL A 481 -0.66 -8.71 -18.23
N ARG A 482 0.16 -8.08 -19.07
CA ARG A 482 0.87 -6.81 -18.88
C ARG A 482 0.84 -6.05 -20.21
N SER A 483 0.97 -4.73 -20.15
CA SER A 483 1.14 -3.85 -21.31
C SER A 483 2.41 -3.00 -21.12
N ALA A 484 2.80 -2.22 -22.12
CA ALA A 484 3.87 -1.23 -21.99
C ALA A 484 3.60 -0.17 -20.89
N VAL A 485 2.35 0.07 -20.50
CA VAL A 485 1.97 1.01 -19.44
C VAL A 485 1.64 0.33 -18.11
N ASP A 486 1.04 -0.86 -18.14
CA ASP A 486 0.68 -1.65 -16.95
C ASP A 486 1.74 -2.72 -16.69
N LEU A 487 2.98 -2.28 -16.48
CA LEU A 487 4.12 -3.18 -16.37
C LEU A 487 4.05 -4.08 -15.15
N TRP A 488 3.31 -3.72 -14.10
CA TRP A 488 3.09 -4.54 -12.88
C TRP A 488 1.85 -5.45 -12.94
N GLY A 489 1.14 -5.46 -14.07
CA GLY A 489 -0.05 -6.29 -14.29
C GLY A 489 -1.28 -5.47 -14.63
N LEU A 490 -2.08 -5.96 -15.57
CA LEU A 490 -3.35 -5.33 -15.94
C LEU A 490 -4.35 -5.33 -14.78
N LEU A 491 -5.23 -4.33 -14.75
CA LEU A 491 -6.26 -4.22 -13.71
C LEU A 491 -7.29 -5.36 -13.78
N SER A 492 -7.63 -5.85 -14.97
CA SER A 492 -8.66 -6.88 -15.15
C SER A 492 -8.03 -8.20 -15.61
N LEU A 493 -7.66 -9.01 -14.63
CA LEU A 493 -7.06 -10.33 -14.82
C LEU A 493 -8.00 -11.42 -14.28
N SER A 494 -7.96 -12.61 -14.86
CA SER A 494 -8.51 -13.76 -14.15
C SER A 494 -7.68 -14.03 -12.90
N LEU A 495 -8.26 -14.66 -11.87
CA LEU A 495 -7.53 -14.97 -10.63
C LEU A 495 -6.23 -15.74 -10.88
N ARG A 496 -6.24 -16.69 -11.84
CA ARG A 496 -5.05 -17.46 -12.20
C ARG A 496 -3.97 -16.60 -12.85
N GLU A 497 -4.36 -15.67 -13.71
CA GLU A 497 -3.43 -14.74 -14.35
C GLU A 497 -2.85 -13.76 -13.33
N LEU A 498 -3.69 -13.26 -12.41
CA LEU A 498 -3.25 -12.35 -11.34
C LEU A 498 -2.29 -13.04 -10.36
N ASP A 499 -2.57 -14.30 -9.98
CA ASP A 499 -1.65 -15.09 -9.16
C ASP A 499 -0.29 -15.27 -9.85
N ALA A 500 -0.28 -15.57 -11.15
CA ALA A 500 0.95 -15.68 -11.94
C ALA A 500 1.71 -14.35 -12.06
N VAL A 501 0.99 -13.23 -12.23
CA VAL A 501 1.58 -11.89 -12.25
C VAL A 501 2.22 -11.54 -10.91
N MET A 502 1.52 -11.84 -9.80
CA MET A 502 2.06 -11.58 -8.47
C MET A 502 3.28 -12.43 -8.16
N GLU A 503 3.28 -13.72 -8.51
CA GLU A 503 4.46 -14.57 -8.38
C GLU A 503 5.63 -14.01 -9.19
N GLY A 504 5.38 -13.60 -10.44
CA GLY A 504 6.39 -12.93 -11.27
C GLY A 504 6.90 -11.62 -10.65
N ASN A 505 6.02 -10.80 -10.07
CA ASN A 505 6.39 -9.54 -9.42
C ASN A 505 7.26 -9.76 -8.19
N VAL A 506 6.93 -10.75 -7.35
CA VAL A 506 7.70 -11.10 -6.15
C VAL A 506 9.12 -11.54 -6.52
N LEU A 507 9.26 -12.36 -7.56
CA LEU A 507 10.56 -12.86 -8.01
C LEU A 507 11.38 -11.77 -8.71
N LEU A 508 10.73 -10.96 -9.54
CA LEU A 508 11.36 -9.81 -10.20
C LEU A 508 11.84 -8.76 -9.19
N SER A 509 10.99 -8.40 -8.21
CA SER A 509 11.36 -7.43 -7.18
C SER A 509 12.56 -7.90 -6.36
N PHE A 510 12.61 -9.19 -6.00
CA PHE A 510 13.75 -9.77 -5.30
C PHE A 510 15.06 -9.66 -6.12
N CYS A 511 15.01 -10.01 -7.41
CA CYS A 511 16.20 -9.90 -8.28
C CYS A 511 16.65 -8.43 -8.41
N ILE A 512 15.73 -7.49 -8.53
CA ILE A 512 16.06 -6.06 -8.59
C ILE A 512 16.66 -5.56 -7.28
N GLU A 513 16.05 -5.88 -6.13
CA GLU A 513 16.55 -5.54 -4.79
C GLU A 513 17.98 -6.08 -4.57
N ALA A 514 18.24 -7.34 -4.95
CA ALA A 514 19.55 -7.95 -4.84
C ALA A 514 20.62 -7.23 -5.67
N ILE A 515 20.28 -6.82 -6.90
CA ILE A 515 21.25 -6.15 -7.77
C ILE A 515 21.51 -4.72 -7.32
N PHE A 516 20.50 -3.99 -6.84
CA PHE A 516 20.72 -2.70 -6.18
C PHE A 516 21.69 -2.84 -5.00
N ALA A 517 21.43 -3.80 -4.10
CA ALA A 517 22.30 -4.04 -2.95
C ALA A 517 23.76 -4.32 -3.36
N LEU A 518 23.95 -5.20 -4.34
CA LEU A 518 25.29 -5.58 -4.80
C LEU A 518 25.98 -4.46 -5.60
N ALA A 519 25.22 -3.71 -6.40
CA ALA A 519 25.73 -2.54 -7.10
C ALA A 519 26.29 -1.51 -6.12
N MET A 520 25.57 -1.20 -5.04
CA MET A 520 26.02 -0.26 -4.00
C MET A 520 27.23 -0.80 -3.21
N MET A 521 27.35 -2.12 -3.05
CA MET A 521 28.46 -2.76 -2.33
C MET A 521 29.70 -3.03 -3.19
N GLY A 522 29.72 -2.62 -4.46
CA GLY A 522 30.81 -2.94 -5.38
C GLY A 522 30.94 -4.44 -5.69
N ARG A 523 29.84 -5.20 -5.58
CA ARG A 523 29.77 -6.66 -5.81
C ARG A 523 29.04 -6.98 -7.10
N GLN A 524 29.32 -8.16 -7.66
CA GLN A 524 28.74 -8.50 -8.95
C GLN A 524 27.26 -8.87 -8.80
N GLY A 525 26.41 -8.27 -9.63
CA GLY A 525 25.02 -8.67 -9.81
C GLY A 525 24.69 -8.81 -11.28
N LEU A 526 24.06 -9.91 -11.68
CA LEU A 526 23.65 -10.20 -13.05
C LEU A 526 22.14 -10.45 -13.09
N LEU A 527 21.39 -9.64 -13.86
CA LEU A 527 19.99 -9.89 -14.22
C LEU A 527 19.91 -10.39 -15.65
N GLU A 528 19.45 -11.61 -15.87
CA GLU A 528 19.10 -12.12 -17.19
C GLU A 528 17.60 -11.97 -17.43
N HIS A 529 17.22 -11.50 -18.62
CA HIS A 529 15.86 -11.60 -19.12
C HIS A 529 15.85 -11.48 -20.66
N PRO A 530 14.81 -11.98 -21.35
CA PRO A 530 14.63 -11.72 -22.79
C PRO A 530 14.86 -10.26 -23.17
N ALA A 531 15.50 -10.06 -24.32
CA ALA A 531 15.78 -8.73 -24.83
C ALA A 531 14.49 -7.96 -25.10
N GLU A 532 14.63 -6.64 -25.01
CA GLU A 532 13.53 -5.72 -25.24
C GLU A 532 12.90 -5.95 -26.63
N PRO A 533 11.56 -6.03 -26.73
CA PRO A 533 10.88 -6.11 -28.00
C PRO A 533 11.10 -4.88 -28.88
N ASP A 534 11.23 -5.08 -30.20
CA ASP A 534 11.18 -3.96 -31.17
C ASP A 534 9.79 -3.30 -31.22
N GLU A 535 8.75 -4.03 -30.82
CA GLU A 535 7.39 -3.50 -30.73
C GLU A 535 7.23 -2.64 -29.46
N GLU A 536 6.95 -1.35 -29.65
CA GLU A 536 6.84 -0.38 -28.55
C GLU A 536 5.74 -0.73 -27.53
N SER A 537 4.63 -1.29 -28.01
CA SER A 537 3.47 -1.66 -27.19
C SER A 537 3.75 -2.85 -26.25
N ALA A 538 4.81 -3.62 -26.52
CA ALA A 538 5.06 -4.88 -25.85
C ALA A 538 5.70 -4.66 -24.47
N PRO A 539 5.26 -5.42 -23.43
CA PRO A 539 5.80 -5.29 -22.08
C PRO A 539 7.23 -5.85 -22.01
N SER A 540 8.09 -5.19 -21.23
CA SER A 540 9.46 -5.60 -20.99
C SER A 540 9.90 -5.15 -19.59
N ILE A 541 10.68 -5.97 -18.87
CA ILE A 541 11.22 -5.55 -17.57
C ILE A 541 12.18 -4.36 -17.72
N TRP A 542 12.78 -4.20 -18.89
CA TRP A 542 13.73 -3.12 -19.21
C TRP A 542 13.06 -1.75 -19.34
N LYS A 543 11.72 -1.73 -19.48
CA LYS A 543 10.90 -0.51 -19.50
C LYS A 543 10.43 -0.07 -18.11
N ILE A 544 10.67 -0.88 -17.07
CA ILE A 544 10.24 -0.54 -15.72
C ILE A 544 11.12 0.60 -15.19
N PRO A 545 10.55 1.72 -14.72
CA PRO A 545 11.34 2.88 -14.31
C PRO A 545 12.41 2.60 -13.25
N ILE A 546 12.15 1.72 -12.28
CA ILE A 546 13.15 1.34 -11.26
C ILE A 546 14.33 0.54 -11.85
N VAL A 547 14.11 -0.21 -12.94
CA VAL A 547 15.16 -0.92 -13.67
C VAL A 547 15.96 0.07 -14.52
N GLN A 548 15.31 1.07 -15.12
CA GLN A 548 16.00 2.17 -15.81
C GLN A 548 16.86 3.00 -14.85
N LEU A 549 16.37 3.25 -13.64
CA LEU A 549 17.14 3.89 -12.57
C LEU A 549 18.41 3.08 -12.24
N LEU A 550 18.29 1.76 -12.12
CA LEU A 550 19.44 0.87 -11.89
C LEU A 550 20.46 0.94 -13.05
N MET A 551 20.01 1.07 -14.30
CA MET A 551 20.87 1.25 -15.48
C MET A 551 21.64 2.59 -15.47
N ARG A 552 21.19 3.60 -14.70
CA ARG A 552 21.88 4.89 -14.58
C ARG A 552 23.02 4.87 -13.56
N MET A 553 23.17 3.79 -12.78
CA MET A 553 24.29 3.64 -11.87
C MET A 553 25.62 3.48 -12.64
N PRO A 554 26.71 4.14 -12.21
CA PRO A 554 27.97 4.22 -12.98
C PRO A 554 28.66 2.86 -13.19
N ASN A 555 28.38 1.89 -12.33
CA ASN A 555 28.96 0.56 -12.33
C ASN A 555 28.02 -0.51 -12.89
N VAL A 556 26.95 -0.12 -13.58
CA VAL A 556 25.98 -1.01 -14.20
C VAL A 556 26.06 -0.89 -15.72
N GLN A 557 26.12 -2.02 -16.42
CA GLN A 557 26.09 -2.07 -17.88
C GLN A 557 24.97 -2.98 -18.40
N LYS A 558 24.36 -2.60 -19.52
CA LYS A 558 23.37 -3.40 -20.26
C LYS A 558 24.07 -4.08 -21.45
N VAL A 559 24.04 -5.40 -21.50
CA VAL A 559 24.67 -6.20 -22.56
C VAL A 559 23.63 -7.02 -23.29
N ASN A 560 23.51 -6.85 -24.60
CA ASN A 560 22.60 -7.62 -25.45
C ASN A 560 23.39 -8.68 -26.23
N PHE A 561 22.86 -9.89 -26.28
CA PHE A 561 23.42 -11.00 -27.05
C PHE A 561 22.33 -11.99 -27.46
N ALA A 562 22.70 -12.95 -28.29
CA ALA A 562 21.81 -14.02 -28.74
C ALA A 562 22.29 -15.35 -28.14
N GLN A 563 21.40 -16.09 -27.47
CA GLN A 563 21.77 -17.42 -26.93
C GLN A 563 22.12 -18.42 -28.05
N GLY A 564 21.71 -18.15 -29.30
CA GLY A 564 22.12 -18.91 -30.49
C GLY A 564 23.63 -19.05 -30.63
N LEU A 565 24.40 -18.02 -30.28
CA LEU A 565 25.86 -18.02 -30.32
C LEU A 565 26.51 -18.99 -29.31
N PHE A 566 25.74 -19.43 -28.32
CA PHE A 566 26.16 -20.36 -27.27
C PHE A 566 25.64 -21.78 -27.51
N GLY A 567 25.09 -22.06 -28.69
CA GLY A 567 24.57 -23.38 -29.07
C GLY A 567 23.06 -23.58 -28.85
N ALA A 568 22.29 -22.51 -28.61
CA ALA A 568 20.83 -22.62 -28.61
C ALA A 568 20.31 -22.90 -30.03
N SER A 569 19.20 -23.66 -30.13
CA SER A 569 18.59 -24.02 -31.42
C SER A 569 17.95 -22.85 -32.18
N SER A 570 17.83 -21.67 -31.57
CA SER A 570 17.31 -20.42 -32.13
C SER A 570 18.07 -19.23 -31.57
N SER A 571 18.07 -18.08 -32.27
CA SER A 571 18.76 -16.84 -31.83
C SER A 571 18.50 -16.48 -30.35
N LYS A 572 17.24 -16.50 -29.89
CA LYS A 572 16.81 -16.06 -28.55
C LYS A 572 17.52 -14.78 -28.07
N PRO A 573 17.13 -13.61 -28.57
CA PRO A 573 17.66 -12.33 -28.10
C PRO A 573 17.49 -12.19 -26.59
N THR A 574 18.60 -11.93 -25.90
CA THR A 574 18.70 -11.88 -24.43
C THR A 574 19.47 -10.64 -24.01
N THR A 575 19.06 -10.06 -22.88
CA THR A 575 19.76 -8.93 -22.26
C THR A 575 20.24 -9.35 -20.87
N LEU A 576 21.49 -8.99 -20.57
CA LEU A 576 22.06 -9.03 -19.23
C LEU A 576 22.22 -7.59 -18.72
N LEU A 577 21.68 -7.32 -17.53
CA LEU A 577 22.05 -6.15 -16.77
C LEU A 577 23.11 -6.59 -15.75
N ALA A 578 24.30 -6.00 -15.83
CA ALA A 578 25.46 -6.42 -15.06
C ALA A 578 26.02 -5.28 -14.22
N ALA A 579 25.94 -5.42 -12.90
CA ALA A 579 26.60 -4.56 -11.93
C ALA A 579 28.00 -5.11 -11.62
N ASN A 580 29.00 -4.21 -11.56
CA ASN A 580 30.39 -4.51 -11.18
C ASN A 580 31.02 -5.69 -11.93
N SER A 581 30.81 -5.76 -13.26
CA SER A 581 31.27 -6.88 -14.09
C SER A 581 32.04 -6.41 -15.35
N PRO A 582 33.20 -5.76 -15.22
CA PRO A 582 33.88 -5.08 -16.33
C PRO A 582 34.23 -6.00 -17.50
N ASP A 583 34.65 -7.25 -17.23
CA ASP A 583 35.12 -8.18 -18.27
C ASP A 583 34.01 -9.05 -18.91
N LEU A 584 32.74 -8.75 -18.63
CA LEU A 584 31.61 -9.59 -19.04
C LEU A 584 31.56 -9.82 -20.55
N ILE A 585 31.76 -8.76 -21.35
CA ILE A 585 31.66 -8.83 -22.81
C ILE A 585 32.77 -9.71 -23.39
N GLN A 586 33.99 -9.60 -22.86
CA GLN A 586 35.14 -10.39 -23.27
C GLN A 586 34.90 -11.87 -22.95
N ILE A 587 34.38 -12.17 -21.76
CA ILE A 587 34.06 -13.54 -21.33
C ILE A 587 32.94 -14.13 -22.19
N LEU A 588 31.86 -13.39 -22.46
CA LEU A 588 30.78 -13.86 -23.35
C LEU A 588 31.32 -14.22 -24.73
N ARG A 589 32.17 -13.36 -25.32
CA ARG A 589 32.80 -13.61 -26.63
C ARG A 589 33.72 -14.83 -26.63
N LYS A 590 34.49 -15.04 -25.55
CA LYS A 590 35.36 -16.21 -25.37
C LYS A 590 34.57 -17.52 -25.45
N TRP A 591 33.34 -17.54 -24.95
CA TRP A 591 32.49 -18.72 -24.89
C TRP A 591 31.53 -18.88 -26.08
N HIS A 592 31.61 -18.01 -27.10
CA HIS A 592 30.85 -18.21 -28.34
C HIS A 592 31.30 -19.50 -29.03
N LEU A 593 30.33 -20.34 -29.40
CA LEU A 593 30.56 -21.57 -30.16
C LEU A 593 30.46 -21.33 -31.67
N THR A 594 29.70 -20.31 -32.09
CA THR A 594 29.47 -19.98 -33.50
C THR A 594 29.57 -18.47 -33.72
N ALA A 595 29.93 -18.07 -34.94
CA ALA A 595 29.89 -16.66 -35.36
C ALA A 595 28.48 -16.20 -35.75
N ASP A 596 27.67 -17.13 -36.27
CA ASP A 596 26.34 -16.85 -36.83
C ASP A 596 25.20 -17.41 -35.96
N ASN A 597 24.08 -16.69 -35.96
CA ASN A 597 22.87 -17.11 -35.25
C ASN A 597 22.03 -18.12 -36.05
N PRO A 598 21.37 -19.08 -35.38
CA PRO A 598 20.41 -19.97 -36.02
C PRO A 598 19.19 -19.19 -36.54
N ARG A 599 18.74 -19.52 -37.77
CA ARG A 599 17.62 -18.86 -38.47
C ARG A 599 16.22 -19.38 -38.08
N SER A 600 16.11 -20.31 -37.14
CA SER A 600 14.83 -20.97 -36.82
C SER A 600 13.89 -20.06 -35.99
N VAL A 601 12.59 -20.07 -36.33
CA VAL A 601 11.52 -19.38 -35.59
C VAL A 601 10.70 -20.41 -34.83
N ASN A 602 10.75 -20.38 -33.49
CA ASN A 602 10.16 -21.40 -32.61
C ASN A 602 8.83 -20.96 -31.95
N ILE A 603 8.07 -20.06 -32.57
CA ILE A 603 6.74 -19.63 -32.07
C ILE A 603 5.67 -20.62 -32.57
N GLY A 604 4.83 -21.13 -31.67
CA GLY A 604 3.73 -22.04 -31.99
C GLY A 604 3.69 -23.31 -31.14
N LYS A 605 2.81 -24.26 -31.52
CA LYS A 605 2.74 -25.60 -30.92
C LYS A 605 3.35 -26.67 -31.82
N ASP A 606 3.88 -27.74 -31.24
CA ASP A 606 4.33 -28.93 -31.96
C ASP A 606 3.15 -29.84 -32.35
N GLY A 607 3.45 -30.95 -33.05
CA GLY A 607 2.45 -31.95 -33.46
C GLY A 607 1.75 -32.66 -32.29
N HIS A 608 2.22 -32.48 -31.06
CA HIS A 608 1.65 -33.04 -29.82
C HIS A 608 0.88 -31.99 -29.01
N GLY A 609 0.77 -30.75 -29.49
CA GLY A 609 0.05 -29.67 -28.83
C GLY A 609 0.81 -28.99 -27.69
N GLN A 610 2.11 -29.30 -27.47
CA GLN A 610 2.99 -28.56 -26.57
C GLN A 610 3.52 -27.30 -27.26
N PHE A 611 3.78 -26.23 -26.51
CA PHE A 611 4.40 -25.05 -27.08
C PHE A 611 5.86 -25.34 -27.45
N ARG A 612 6.26 -25.03 -28.68
CA ARG A 612 7.65 -25.18 -29.18
C ARG A 612 8.68 -24.39 -28.35
N THR A 613 8.21 -23.41 -27.58
CA THR A 613 9.00 -22.62 -26.63
C THR A 613 9.29 -23.34 -25.30
N ALA A 614 8.71 -24.51 -25.03
CA ALA A 614 8.94 -25.25 -23.78
C ALA A 614 10.36 -25.80 -23.67
N HIS A 615 10.93 -26.33 -24.76
CA HIS A 615 12.34 -26.77 -24.84
C HIS A 615 13.34 -25.61 -24.83
N LEU A 616 12.87 -24.37 -24.95
CA LEU A 616 13.71 -23.18 -24.98
C LEU A 616 13.93 -22.55 -23.59
N LYS A 617 13.51 -23.22 -22.51
CA LYS A 617 13.67 -22.69 -21.13
C LYS A 617 15.06 -22.91 -20.53
N GLU A 618 15.81 -23.88 -21.03
CA GLU A 618 17.15 -24.21 -20.53
C GLU A 618 18.20 -23.32 -21.19
N TYR A 619 19.18 -22.90 -20.40
CA TYR A 619 20.34 -22.16 -20.90
C TYR A 619 21.32 -23.10 -21.59
N PRO A 620 21.93 -22.68 -22.72
CA PRO A 620 22.99 -23.46 -23.33
C PRO A 620 24.19 -23.64 -22.38
N PRO A 621 24.86 -24.81 -22.36
CA PRO A 621 26.00 -25.06 -21.47
C PRO A 621 27.12 -24.03 -21.59
N ALA A 622 27.42 -23.55 -22.80
CA ALA A 622 28.45 -22.52 -23.01
C ALA A 622 28.06 -21.17 -22.39
N LEU A 623 26.77 -20.80 -22.39
CA LEU A 623 26.29 -19.60 -21.71
C LEU A 623 26.41 -19.75 -20.19
N CYS A 624 26.05 -20.92 -19.65
CA CYS A 624 26.23 -21.20 -18.22
C CYS A 624 27.71 -21.08 -17.80
N ALA A 625 28.62 -21.61 -18.61
CA ALA A 625 30.06 -21.53 -18.36
C ALA A 625 30.58 -20.08 -18.41
N ALA A 626 30.10 -19.28 -19.37
CA ALA A 626 30.44 -17.86 -19.46
C ALA A 626 29.99 -17.07 -18.23
N LEU A 627 28.75 -17.28 -17.79
CA LEU A 627 28.21 -16.62 -16.60
C LEU A 627 28.94 -17.05 -15.34
N ALA A 628 29.25 -18.35 -15.20
CA ALA A 628 30.01 -18.88 -14.08
C ALA A 628 31.44 -18.30 -14.02
N GLU A 629 32.15 -18.23 -15.16
CA GLU A 629 33.48 -17.63 -15.23
C GLU A 629 33.44 -16.13 -14.90
N ALA A 630 32.46 -15.39 -15.42
CA ALA A 630 32.29 -13.98 -15.11
C ALA A 630 32.07 -13.76 -13.61
N THR A 631 31.22 -14.57 -12.97
CA THR A 631 30.97 -14.47 -11.53
C THR A 631 32.15 -14.91 -10.68
N TRP A 632 32.85 -15.94 -11.09
CA TRP A 632 34.07 -16.38 -10.43
C TRP A 632 35.14 -15.28 -10.44
N ASN A 633 35.43 -14.72 -11.62
CA ASN A 633 36.45 -13.69 -11.77
C ASN A 633 36.13 -12.44 -10.93
N ALA A 634 34.88 -11.96 -10.99
CA ALA A 634 34.45 -10.81 -10.20
C ALA A 634 34.52 -11.10 -8.68
N THR A 635 34.15 -12.31 -8.26
CA THR A 635 34.27 -12.74 -6.86
C THR A 635 35.72 -12.78 -6.42
N CYS A 636 36.64 -13.26 -7.26
CA CYS A 636 38.08 -13.33 -6.95
C CYS A 636 38.72 -11.95 -6.79
N MET A 637 38.35 -10.98 -7.64
CA MET A 637 38.89 -9.62 -7.63
C MET A 637 38.39 -8.76 -6.48
N ALA A 638 37.29 -9.15 -5.83
CA ALA A 638 36.75 -8.39 -4.72
C ALA A 638 37.69 -8.50 -3.48
N PRO A 639 37.98 -7.39 -2.79
CA PRO A 639 38.80 -7.43 -1.58
C PRO A 639 38.14 -8.31 -0.49
N SER A 640 38.92 -8.80 0.49
CA SER A 640 38.40 -9.54 1.67
C SER A 640 39.21 -9.26 2.93
N GLU A 641 38.57 -9.27 4.11
CA GLU A 641 39.24 -9.22 5.42
C GLU A 641 39.20 -10.61 6.09
N ASP A 642 40.38 -11.17 6.40
CA ASP A 642 40.55 -12.58 6.80
C ASP A 642 40.02 -12.94 8.20
N HIS A 643 39.64 -11.95 9.01
CA HIS A 643 39.32 -12.14 10.43
C HIS A 643 37.82 -12.25 10.76
N VAL A 644 36.91 -11.97 9.82
CA VAL A 644 35.46 -12.03 10.07
C VAL A 644 34.86 -13.33 9.53
N GLN A 645 34.05 -13.99 10.35
CA GLN A 645 33.42 -15.28 10.08
C GLN A 645 31.91 -15.11 9.83
N LEU A 646 31.30 -15.94 8.98
CA LEU A 646 29.85 -15.98 8.83
C LEU A 646 29.18 -16.30 10.18
N PRO A 647 28.04 -15.65 10.51
CA PRO A 647 27.29 -15.97 11.72
C PRO A 647 26.91 -17.47 11.75
N GLY A 648 26.99 -18.09 12.92
CA GLY A 648 26.82 -19.55 13.09
C GLY A 648 25.50 -20.10 12.54
N ASP A 649 24.43 -19.30 12.57
CA ASP A 649 23.11 -19.63 12.03
C ASP A 649 23.12 -19.95 10.52
N PHE A 650 24.13 -19.47 9.78
CA PHE A 650 24.28 -19.69 8.34
C PHE A 650 25.27 -20.80 7.97
N ARG A 651 26.09 -21.28 8.93
CA ARG A 651 27.01 -22.41 8.72
C ARG A 651 26.32 -23.78 8.89
N ALA A 652 25.13 -23.80 9.48
CA ALA A 652 24.43 -25.02 9.88
C ALA A 652 23.37 -25.52 8.87
N VAL A 653 23.30 -24.92 7.67
CA VAL A 653 22.32 -25.27 6.61
C VAL A 653 22.95 -26.16 5.54
#